data_AF-A0A1I1KZI9-F1
#
_entry.id   AF-A0A1I1KZI9-F1
#
_cell.length_a   1.000
_cell.length_b   1.000
_cell.length_c   1.000
_cell.angle_alpha   90.00
_cell.angle_beta   90.00
_cell.angle_gamma   90.00
#
_symmetry.space_group_name_H-M   'P 1'
#
loop_
_entity.id
_entity.type
_entity.pdbx_description
1 polymer ?
#
loop_
_entity_poly.entity_id
_entity_poly.type
_entity_poly.pdbx_seq_one_letter_code
_entity_poly.pdbx_strand_id
1 'polypeptide(L)'
;MHPGLLHKQADLDRMKAKIDANTQPWKASWDILVANSHSSLTRAFTNPVPATIYRGFNGTNAENYASLFRDAASAYATALRWKITGDAAYAEKSIAIMNAWSASLTTISGTSDKFLLAGIQGYQLANAAEIMRTYSGWAPADLARYQNWMLTVFYSMNHDFLVNHNGACISNYWANWDLCNMASMLSIGVLCDRRDIYNEAVDYFKNGAGMGSIKNVVPYVYGDLGQWQESGRDQGHTVLGVALAGTFCEMAWNQGDDLYGYDDNRLLKGFEYIAKYNLGYEVPYTTYSNCIGVVQPIVSEDGRGNIRPVWELVYNHYVNRKGLVAPYITRFAQIVRPEGGGGNYGPNSGGYDQLGYGTLAFSLDEPVKPNNQTITFPAIASKEFGAADFNPGATASSGLPVVYSSSNPVIASVNADGTIHVSKPGTTTIIAQQMGDSQYNLAPVVYQTLTVNQIPGVTDGTWTNTAGITTSTISSTAGSADLTWPGQTFVVGDLVRLTGTVPGGFIANTAYNVVAVNGSKIQLSQRPGGTAVVATSAIANGTGLRFLKWSTATNWSGSIIPGGVQSNATFGPTSFGTIGGVTLDGNITVGTLTYAANGTGELHLASGLNGGTLTFQTLSGTPLLNMINSGARKLFMGNANNNSRVPLKIAGTQGLKIMTPIYGSSGSYAGLRIQAAMDWSGMMGGINLAQGTIELHNTTNSTTDANDVLLPPRRFTMGTDATAVLVFNGANLYTSKQTIGALDGTDMAYIISRNALTNGVSTLAIGADNQDGTFEGTIGSGPTADAVDKGRVNLEKIGTGTQTITGAIKNGTTTIGGTPFYSTVTVTNGKLILNGANEYLGATTVTSGSLVVNGSLVSPIAVSGGGVAGTGTSTASVTVGTGAGTGAAIAPGNSVGTFTTSAGLLLNADATYQLEFNSNQASFDKLVANGVTINNALLAITDVGTGGTLPTGTSYVIVDNTSSSPVTGTFNGLAEGSMVTLGTNSFQITYLGGTGNDVALRVANALVPDLVPIMNVLPSTLYGTSSIAVVVDVLELNSVTTNGPITIRLTKDPLVSLSLNPELTTLGGRNVQNSVWTLDNSDQNVYILTTNSAIIAGSKLSVGLMGQITPGNTKGVLSLSVVVQGDNIGEVTNTNNADAEQINYFQR
;
A
#
# COMPACT_ATOMS: atom_id res chain seq x y z
N MET A 1 15.69 37.13 -25.79
CA MET A 1 14.45 37.18 -24.96
C MET A 1 14.80 36.64 -23.58
N HIS A 2 14.25 37.21 -22.49
CA HIS A 2 14.55 36.77 -21.13
C HIS A 2 13.33 36.80 -20.19
N PRO A 3 13.17 35.81 -19.29
CA PRO A 3 13.84 34.52 -19.34
C PRO A 3 13.52 33.80 -20.67
N GLY A 4 14.50 33.16 -21.28
CA GLY A 4 14.33 32.59 -22.62
C GLY A 4 15.11 31.31 -22.91
N LEU A 5 15.58 30.61 -21.87
CA LEU A 5 16.11 29.26 -22.01
C LEU A 5 14.97 28.23 -21.99
N LEU A 6 15.01 27.23 -21.10
CA LEU A 6 13.95 26.21 -21.05
C LEU A 6 12.58 26.78 -20.65
N HIS A 7 12.55 27.92 -19.95
CA HIS A 7 11.32 28.55 -19.48
C HIS A 7 11.25 30.01 -19.93
N LYS A 8 10.15 30.38 -20.58
CA LYS A 8 9.74 31.78 -20.73
C LYS A 8 8.91 32.21 -19.53
N GLN A 9 8.67 33.51 -19.40
CA GLN A 9 7.78 34.02 -18.36
C GLN A 9 6.39 33.39 -18.43
N ALA A 10 5.83 33.21 -19.64
CA ALA A 10 4.54 32.54 -19.83
C ALA A 10 4.53 31.07 -19.38
N ASP A 11 5.67 30.36 -19.45
CA ASP A 11 5.77 28.98 -18.95
C ASP A 11 5.75 28.94 -17.42
N LEU A 12 6.46 29.87 -16.79
CA LEU A 12 6.46 30.04 -15.33
C LEU A 12 5.08 30.46 -14.81
N ASP A 13 4.41 31.37 -15.52
CA ASP A 13 3.05 31.79 -15.20
C ASP A 13 2.05 30.64 -15.37
N ARG A 14 2.19 29.81 -16.42
CA ARG A 14 1.39 28.58 -16.60
C ARG A 14 1.61 27.64 -15.43
N MET A 15 2.86 27.33 -15.09
CA MET A 15 3.18 26.46 -13.94
C MET A 15 2.51 26.99 -12.69
N LYS A 16 2.69 28.27 -12.37
CA LYS A 16 2.07 28.91 -11.22
C LYS A 16 0.56 28.78 -11.23
N ALA A 17 -0.10 29.15 -12.32
CA ALA A 17 -1.56 29.07 -12.44
C ALA A 17 -2.07 27.63 -12.25
N LYS A 18 -1.39 26.63 -12.83
CA LYS A 18 -1.75 25.21 -12.68
C LYS A 18 -1.57 24.71 -11.25
N ILE A 19 -0.52 25.16 -10.55
CA ILE A 19 -0.30 24.81 -9.14
C ILE A 19 -1.31 25.51 -8.23
N ASP A 20 -1.56 26.80 -8.43
CA ASP A 20 -2.56 27.57 -7.69
C ASP A 20 -3.97 26.98 -7.88
N ALA A 21 -4.25 26.41 -9.06
CA ALA A 21 -5.50 25.71 -9.38
C ALA A 21 -5.51 24.21 -9.05
N ASN A 22 -4.48 23.65 -8.39
CA ASN A 22 -4.33 22.21 -8.10
C ASN A 22 -4.55 21.29 -9.31
N THR A 23 -4.20 21.74 -10.51
CA THR A 23 -4.50 21.02 -11.76
C THR A 23 -3.51 19.87 -11.99
N GLN A 24 -4.04 18.69 -12.29
CA GLN A 24 -3.24 17.54 -12.74
C GLN A 24 -2.93 17.63 -14.25
N PRO A 25 -1.76 17.17 -14.72
CA PRO A 25 -0.71 16.46 -13.96
C PRO A 25 0.36 17.37 -13.30
N TRP A 26 0.32 18.69 -13.52
CA TRP A 26 1.32 19.64 -12.97
C TRP A 26 1.49 19.51 -11.46
N LYS A 27 0.37 19.41 -10.72
CA LYS A 27 0.37 19.30 -9.26
C LYS A 27 1.12 18.07 -8.75
N ALA A 28 1.00 16.91 -9.40
CA ALA A 28 1.72 15.71 -8.98
C ALA A 28 3.24 15.86 -9.12
N SER A 29 3.73 16.47 -10.22
CA SER A 29 5.16 16.74 -10.39
C SER A 29 5.66 17.85 -9.44
N TRP A 30 4.82 18.84 -9.13
CA TRP A 30 5.09 19.81 -8.07
C TRP A 30 5.27 19.16 -6.70
N ASP A 31 4.43 18.19 -6.35
CA ASP A 31 4.57 17.47 -5.08
C ASP A 31 5.88 16.68 -5.01
N ILE A 32 6.31 16.10 -6.14
CA ILE A 32 7.65 15.48 -6.26
C ILE A 32 8.76 16.53 -6.07
N LEU A 33 8.65 17.71 -6.69
CA LEU A 33 9.59 18.81 -6.49
C LEU A 33 9.66 19.21 -5.02
N VAL A 34 8.52 19.37 -4.35
CA VAL A 34 8.44 19.78 -2.94
C VAL A 34 9.05 18.73 -2.00
N ALA A 35 8.80 17.44 -2.26
CA ALA A 35 9.35 16.34 -1.48
C ALA A 35 10.85 16.10 -1.73
N ASN A 36 11.40 16.55 -2.86
CA ASN A 36 12.79 16.32 -3.21
C ASN A 36 13.73 17.16 -2.32
N SER A 37 14.67 16.50 -1.64
CA SER A 37 15.65 17.15 -0.75
C SER A 37 16.47 18.26 -1.41
N HIS A 38 16.66 18.22 -2.74
CA HIS A 38 17.36 19.24 -3.49
C HIS A 38 16.60 20.56 -3.59
N SER A 39 15.27 20.56 -3.41
CA SER A 39 14.46 21.78 -3.33
C SER A 39 14.35 22.35 -1.92
N SER A 40 14.88 21.67 -0.90
CA SER A 40 14.76 22.08 0.51
C SER A 40 15.68 23.25 0.88
N LEU A 41 15.16 24.21 1.64
CA LEU A 41 15.94 25.31 2.23
C LEU A 41 17.02 24.81 3.20
N THR A 42 16.77 23.69 3.89
CA THR A 42 17.65 23.15 4.94
C THR A 42 18.82 22.32 4.38
N ARG A 43 18.79 21.94 3.10
CA ARG A 43 19.87 21.18 2.48
C ARG A 43 21.15 22.02 2.45
N ALA A 44 22.24 21.52 3.04
CA ALA A 44 23.55 22.14 2.88
C ALA A 44 24.03 22.02 1.42
N PHE A 45 24.67 23.08 0.91
CA PHE A 45 25.36 23.07 -0.38
C PHE A 45 26.88 23.09 -0.15
N THR A 46 27.65 22.81 -1.19
CA THR A 46 29.11 22.71 -1.11
C THR A 46 29.71 24.05 -0.68
N ASN A 47 30.33 24.09 0.50
CA ASN A 47 31.01 25.26 1.03
C ASN A 47 32.10 24.82 2.05
N PRO A 48 33.38 25.18 1.88
CA PRO A 48 33.95 25.95 0.77
C PRO A 48 33.87 25.20 -0.56
N VAL A 49 33.61 25.94 -1.64
CA VAL A 49 33.65 25.41 -3.01
C VAL A 49 35.12 25.20 -3.42
N PRO A 50 35.48 24.03 -4.00
CA PRO A 50 36.85 23.79 -4.45
C PRO A 50 37.22 24.66 -5.66
N ALA A 51 38.46 25.12 -5.71
CA ALA A 51 38.98 25.89 -6.85
C ALA A 51 39.07 25.07 -8.15
N THR A 52 39.20 23.75 -8.03
CA THR A 52 39.22 22.80 -9.15
C THR A 52 38.23 21.66 -8.93
N ILE A 53 37.40 21.41 -9.94
CA ILE A 53 36.57 20.20 -10.00
C ILE A 53 37.20 19.19 -10.96
N TYR A 54 37.37 17.96 -10.47
CA TYR A 54 37.86 16.81 -11.23
C TYR A 54 36.70 15.87 -11.58
N ARG A 55 36.58 15.53 -12.86
CA ARG A 55 35.73 14.41 -13.34
C ARG A 55 36.61 13.33 -13.96
N GLY A 56 36.47 12.10 -13.44
CA GLY A 56 37.37 10.99 -13.72
C GLY A 56 38.71 11.09 -12.98
N PHE A 57 39.23 9.94 -12.55
CA PHE A 57 40.54 9.84 -11.89
C PHE A 57 41.66 9.94 -12.93
N ASN A 58 42.50 10.97 -12.83
CA ASN A 58 43.58 11.21 -13.78
C ASN A 58 44.93 10.61 -13.36
N GLY A 59 44.94 9.65 -12.44
CA GLY A 59 46.15 9.06 -11.87
C GLY A 59 46.73 9.82 -10.68
N THR A 60 46.26 11.05 -10.39
CA THR A 60 46.73 11.86 -9.26
C THR A 60 45.58 12.42 -8.43
N ASN A 61 44.56 12.97 -9.06
CA ASN A 61 43.45 13.65 -8.39
C ASN A 61 42.18 12.79 -8.48
N ALA A 62 41.58 12.50 -7.34
CA ALA A 62 40.30 11.82 -7.24
C ALA A 62 39.16 12.73 -7.76
N GLU A 63 38.12 12.11 -8.31
CA GLU A 63 36.96 12.83 -8.79
C GLU A 63 36.15 13.44 -7.63
N ASN A 64 35.67 14.67 -7.81
CA ASN A 64 34.88 15.40 -6.81
C ASN A 64 33.66 16.14 -7.40
N TYR A 65 33.38 15.92 -8.69
CA TYR A 65 32.31 16.57 -9.46
C TYR A 65 30.88 16.34 -8.93
N ALA A 66 30.69 15.36 -8.03
CA ALA A 66 29.41 15.13 -7.37
C ALA A 66 28.95 16.27 -6.48
N SER A 67 29.86 17.15 -6.05
CA SER A 67 29.52 18.42 -5.41
C SER A 67 28.74 19.34 -6.37
N LEU A 68 29.23 19.49 -7.60
CA LEU A 68 28.67 20.41 -8.59
C LEU A 68 27.30 19.97 -9.10
N PHE A 69 27.11 18.70 -9.51
CA PHE A 69 25.82 18.29 -10.08
C PHE A 69 24.68 18.32 -9.06
N ARG A 70 24.97 18.06 -7.77
CA ARG A 70 23.95 18.11 -6.71
C ARG A 70 23.53 19.54 -6.42
N ASP A 71 24.49 20.47 -6.45
CA ASP A 71 24.24 21.89 -6.21
C ASP A 71 23.59 22.58 -7.41
N ALA A 72 23.94 22.19 -8.64
CA ALA A 72 23.24 22.65 -9.85
C ALA A 72 21.76 22.25 -9.83
N ALA A 73 21.46 20.99 -9.47
CA ALA A 73 20.09 20.53 -9.29
C ALA A 73 19.36 21.30 -8.18
N SER A 74 20.04 21.60 -7.06
CA SER A 74 19.47 22.41 -5.99
C SER A 74 19.22 23.87 -6.40
N ALA A 75 20.13 24.50 -7.14
CA ALA A 75 19.96 25.85 -7.64
C ALA A 75 18.75 25.95 -8.57
N TYR A 76 18.58 25.00 -9.49
CA TYR A 76 17.43 24.94 -10.39
C TYR A 76 16.11 24.65 -9.65
N ALA A 77 16.09 23.63 -8.78
CA ALA A 77 14.90 23.25 -8.04
C ALA A 77 14.40 24.40 -7.14
N THR A 78 15.31 25.09 -6.45
CA THR A 78 14.96 26.26 -5.62
C THR A 78 14.56 27.47 -6.46
N ALA A 79 15.13 27.67 -7.65
CA ALA A 79 14.66 28.70 -8.59
C ALA A 79 13.21 28.45 -9.05
N LEU A 80 12.84 27.21 -9.35
CA LEU A 80 11.45 26.84 -9.67
C LEU A 80 10.52 27.04 -8.46
N ARG A 81 10.94 26.63 -7.26
CA ARG A 81 10.18 26.86 -6.02
C ARG A 81 9.85 28.34 -5.86
N TRP A 82 10.85 29.22 -6.01
CA TRP A 82 10.65 30.67 -5.93
C TRP A 82 9.69 31.19 -7.00
N LYS A 83 9.89 30.84 -8.28
CA LYS A 83 9.04 31.38 -9.36
C LYS A 83 7.58 31.01 -9.20
N ILE A 84 7.28 29.82 -8.68
CA ILE A 84 5.92 29.33 -8.53
C ILE A 84 5.26 29.89 -7.25
N THR A 85 5.97 29.90 -6.12
CA THR A 85 5.39 30.32 -4.83
C THR A 85 5.51 31.82 -4.54
N GLY A 86 6.50 32.50 -5.14
CA GLY A 86 6.90 33.85 -4.78
C GLY A 86 7.74 33.96 -3.50
N ASP A 87 8.09 32.83 -2.85
CA ASP A 87 8.85 32.83 -1.59
C ASP A 87 10.34 33.13 -1.83
N ALA A 88 10.76 34.31 -1.36
CA ALA A 88 12.12 34.84 -1.51
C ALA A 88 13.20 33.94 -0.89
N ALA A 89 12.90 33.13 0.12
CA ALA A 89 13.90 32.26 0.74
C ALA A 89 14.48 31.24 -0.25
N TYR A 90 13.66 30.76 -1.20
CA TYR A 90 14.13 29.85 -2.25
C TYR A 90 14.99 30.58 -3.30
N ALA A 91 14.67 31.85 -3.62
CA ALA A 91 15.50 32.68 -4.48
C ALA A 91 16.89 32.92 -3.87
N GLU A 92 16.91 33.32 -2.59
CA GLU A 92 18.13 33.55 -1.82
C GLU A 92 18.99 32.29 -1.74
N LYS A 93 18.38 31.12 -1.54
CA LYS A 93 19.07 29.82 -1.55
C LYS A 93 19.70 29.52 -2.91
N SER A 94 18.96 29.71 -4.00
CA SER A 94 19.45 29.48 -5.36
C SER A 94 20.66 30.38 -5.67
N ILE A 95 20.55 31.67 -5.33
CA ILE A 95 21.62 32.66 -5.54
C ILE A 95 22.81 32.39 -4.64
N ALA A 96 22.63 31.98 -3.38
CA ALA A 96 23.73 31.65 -2.49
C ALA A 96 24.60 30.51 -3.05
N ILE A 97 23.96 29.48 -3.62
CA ILE A 97 24.66 28.38 -4.31
C ILE A 97 25.44 28.93 -5.51
N MET A 98 24.76 29.64 -6.41
CA MET A 98 25.36 30.17 -7.64
C MET A 98 26.51 31.16 -7.38
N ASN A 99 26.37 32.02 -6.38
CA ASN A 99 27.40 32.96 -5.97
C ASN A 99 28.62 32.26 -5.35
N ALA A 100 28.42 31.24 -4.52
CA ALA A 100 29.53 30.48 -3.94
C ALA A 100 30.37 29.77 -5.01
N TRP A 101 29.70 29.18 -6.01
CA TRP A 101 30.36 28.50 -7.12
C TRP A 101 31.13 29.48 -8.02
N SER A 102 30.49 30.56 -8.47
CA SER A 102 31.12 31.58 -9.32
C SER A 102 32.25 32.36 -8.66
N ALA A 103 32.27 32.43 -7.32
CA ALA A 103 33.34 33.09 -6.58
C ALA A 103 34.60 32.22 -6.43
N SER A 104 34.48 30.89 -6.50
CA SER A 104 35.56 29.98 -6.07
C SER A 104 36.06 29.04 -7.16
N LEU A 105 35.17 28.47 -7.98
CA LEU A 105 35.57 27.50 -9.01
C LEU A 105 36.28 28.22 -10.16
N THR A 106 37.54 27.89 -10.41
CA THR A 106 38.33 28.50 -11.50
C THR A 106 38.70 27.52 -12.59
N THR A 107 38.70 26.22 -12.32
CA THR A 107 39.16 25.20 -13.28
C THR A 107 38.30 23.94 -13.22
N ILE A 108 37.93 23.41 -14.39
CA ILE A 108 37.42 22.05 -14.57
C ILE A 108 38.55 21.18 -15.12
N SER A 109 38.80 20.01 -14.53
CA SER A 109 39.92 19.14 -14.87
C SER A 109 39.54 17.66 -14.73
N GLY A 110 40.51 16.76 -14.95
CA GLY A 110 40.31 15.30 -14.92
C GLY A 110 40.63 14.62 -16.25
N THR A 111 39.94 13.52 -16.53
CA THR A 111 40.05 12.75 -17.79
C THR A 111 39.41 13.53 -18.95
N SER A 112 39.10 12.85 -20.06
CA SER A 112 38.21 13.43 -21.07
C SER A 112 36.83 13.77 -20.50
N ASP A 113 36.34 13.08 -19.47
CA ASP A 113 34.98 13.25 -18.93
C ASP A 113 34.72 14.66 -18.39
N LYS A 114 35.76 15.46 -18.18
CA LYS A 114 35.66 16.89 -17.86
C LYS A 114 34.79 17.67 -18.85
N PHE A 115 34.78 17.29 -20.14
CA PHE A 115 33.93 17.92 -21.15
C PHE A 115 32.45 17.57 -20.98
N LEU A 116 32.13 16.37 -20.48
CA LEU A 116 30.76 16.01 -20.09
C LEU A 116 30.31 16.84 -18.89
N LEU A 117 31.19 17.10 -17.91
CA LEU A 117 30.88 17.97 -16.78
C LEU A 117 30.57 19.39 -17.25
N ALA A 118 31.47 19.96 -18.06
CA ALA A 118 31.31 21.31 -18.57
C ALA A 118 30.03 21.45 -19.41
N GLY A 119 29.74 20.48 -20.28
CA GLY A 119 28.52 20.48 -21.09
C GLY A 119 27.25 20.34 -20.24
N ILE A 120 27.15 19.27 -19.45
CA ILE A 120 25.93 18.95 -18.69
C ILE A 120 25.68 19.99 -17.60
N GLN A 121 26.63 20.26 -16.71
CA GLN A 121 26.39 21.20 -15.62
C GLN A 121 26.37 22.65 -16.11
N GLY A 122 27.06 22.97 -17.20
CA GLY A 122 27.05 24.32 -17.78
C GLY A 122 25.65 24.77 -18.18
N TYR A 123 24.91 23.95 -18.93
CA TYR A 123 23.54 24.33 -19.32
C TYR A 123 22.56 24.35 -18.15
N GLN A 124 22.73 23.45 -17.17
CA GLN A 124 21.87 23.38 -15.99
C GLN A 124 22.02 24.64 -15.13
N LEU A 125 23.26 25.06 -14.89
CA LEU A 125 23.61 26.27 -14.17
C LEU A 125 23.12 27.53 -14.90
N ALA A 126 23.30 27.59 -16.23
CA ALA A 126 22.78 28.69 -17.04
C ALA A 126 21.25 28.81 -16.96
N ASN A 127 20.52 27.69 -16.96
CA ASN A 127 19.07 27.68 -16.80
C ASN A 127 18.61 28.16 -15.41
N ALA A 128 19.29 27.74 -14.34
CA ALA A 128 19.01 28.24 -13.00
C ALA A 128 19.24 29.77 -12.91
N ALA A 129 20.37 30.24 -13.43
CA ALA A 129 20.71 31.66 -13.49
C ALA A 129 19.70 32.46 -14.33
N GLU A 130 19.27 31.94 -15.48
CA GLU A 130 18.31 32.62 -16.34
C GLU A 130 16.95 32.82 -15.66
N ILE A 131 16.47 31.83 -14.88
CA ILE A 131 15.27 32.00 -14.05
C ILE A 131 15.49 33.12 -13.02
N MET A 132 16.63 33.08 -12.33
CA MET A 132 16.97 33.99 -11.24
C MET A 132 17.34 35.41 -11.68
N ARG A 133 17.69 35.65 -12.96
CA ARG A 133 18.09 36.98 -13.47
C ARG A 133 17.05 38.08 -13.24
N THR A 134 15.79 37.68 -13.05
CA THR A 134 14.65 38.58 -12.81
C THR A 134 14.38 38.84 -11.33
N TYR A 135 15.09 38.19 -10.42
CA TYR A 135 14.97 38.42 -8.98
C TYR A 135 15.77 39.66 -8.58
N SER A 136 15.08 40.66 -8.03
CA SER A 136 15.68 41.94 -7.65
C SER A 136 16.74 41.84 -6.54
N GLY A 137 16.74 40.74 -5.76
CA GLY A 137 17.73 40.50 -4.72
C GLY A 137 19.07 39.94 -5.21
N TRP A 138 19.21 39.59 -6.50
CA TRP A 138 20.52 39.23 -7.05
C TRP A 138 21.30 40.49 -7.39
N ALA A 139 22.38 40.75 -6.65
CA ALA A 139 23.19 41.95 -6.88
C ALA A 139 23.72 41.97 -8.34
N PRO A 140 23.60 43.09 -9.07
CA PRO A 140 24.06 43.16 -10.47
C PRO A 140 25.55 42.80 -10.64
N ALA A 141 26.40 43.14 -9.67
CA ALA A 141 27.81 42.77 -9.69
C ALA A 141 28.04 41.26 -9.52
N ASP A 142 27.20 40.58 -8.74
CA ASP A 142 27.25 39.13 -8.59
C ASP A 142 26.80 38.42 -9.86
N LEU A 143 25.73 38.89 -10.50
CA LEU A 143 25.28 38.38 -11.80
C LEU A 143 26.37 38.58 -12.88
N ALA A 144 27.00 39.76 -12.92
CA ALA A 144 28.10 40.03 -13.86
C ALA A 144 29.31 39.11 -13.62
N ARG A 145 29.69 38.85 -12.35
CA ARG A 145 30.71 37.86 -12.01
C ARG A 145 30.30 36.47 -12.48
N TYR A 146 29.05 36.08 -12.24
CA TYR A 146 28.52 34.78 -12.63
C TYR A 146 28.55 34.59 -14.15
N GLN A 147 28.10 35.58 -14.92
CA GLN A 147 28.18 35.56 -16.39
C GLN A 147 29.62 35.42 -16.88
N ASN A 148 30.55 36.19 -16.31
CA ASN A 148 31.97 36.08 -16.66
C ASN A 148 32.54 34.69 -16.30
N TRP A 149 32.14 34.12 -15.17
CA TRP A 149 32.52 32.75 -14.77
C TRP A 149 32.02 31.70 -15.76
N MET A 150 30.76 31.78 -16.20
CA MET A 150 30.21 30.90 -17.23
C MET A 150 30.99 31.02 -18.55
N LEU A 151 31.36 32.22 -18.97
CA LEU A 151 32.13 32.44 -20.19
C LEU A 151 33.57 31.90 -20.10
N THR A 152 34.23 32.10 -18.96
CA THR A 152 35.67 31.82 -18.80
C THR A 152 35.96 30.38 -18.40
N VAL A 153 35.08 29.73 -17.63
CA VAL A 153 35.28 28.37 -17.12
C VAL A 153 34.55 27.32 -17.95
N PHE A 154 33.30 27.58 -18.36
CA PHE A 154 32.46 26.58 -19.05
C PHE A 154 32.55 26.74 -20.56
N TYR A 155 32.16 27.90 -21.10
CA TYR A 155 32.14 28.14 -22.55
C TYR A 155 33.50 27.88 -23.21
N SER A 156 34.60 28.35 -22.61
CA SER A 156 35.95 28.13 -23.15
C SER A 156 36.27 26.64 -23.37
N MET A 157 35.86 25.79 -22.43
CA MET A 157 36.02 24.34 -22.51
C MET A 157 35.04 23.70 -23.50
N ASN A 158 33.79 24.17 -23.53
CA ASN A 158 32.79 23.65 -24.46
C ASN A 158 33.17 23.96 -25.92
N HIS A 159 33.61 25.18 -26.19
CA HIS A 159 34.10 25.63 -27.49
C HIS A 159 35.33 24.82 -27.91
N ASP A 160 36.33 24.68 -27.04
CA ASP A 160 37.52 23.86 -27.33
C ASP A 160 37.15 22.42 -27.68
N PHE A 161 36.15 21.83 -27.01
CA PHE A 161 35.67 20.50 -27.34
C PHE A 161 35.04 20.42 -28.74
N LEU A 162 34.17 21.36 -29.13
CA LEU A 162 33.52 21.32 -30.44
C LEU A 162 34.47 21.66 -31.60
N VAL A 163 35.55 22.39 -31.34
CA VAL A 163 36.55 22.75 -32.35
C VAL A 163 37.64 21.68 -32.48
N ASN A 164 38.18 21.22 -31.35
CA ASN A 164 39.38 20.38 -31.32
C ASN A 164 39.08 18.92 -30.94
N HIS A 165 37.89 18.60 -30.45
CA HIS A 165 37.47 17.26 -29.98
C HIS A 165 38.52 16.59 -29.09
N ASN A 166 39.11 17.35 -28.17
CA ASN A 166 40.17 16.89 -27.28
C ASN A 166 41.35 16.20 -28.02
N GLY A 167 41.66 16.67 -29.24
CA GLY A 167 42.72 16.13 -30.10
C GLY A 167 42.42 14.76 -30.71
N ALA A 168 41.20 14.25 -30.57
CA ALA A 168 40.79 12.96 -31.11
C ALA A 168 40.22 13.08 -32.53
N CYS A 169 40.10 11.95 -33.24
CA CYS A 169 39.36 11.92 -34.50
C CYS A 169 37.87 12.22 -34.26
N ILE A 170 37.20 12.81 -35.26
CA ILE A 170 35.90 13.49 -35.06
C ILE A 170 34.76 12.59 -34.53
N SER A 171 34.75 11.30 -34.90
CA SER A 171 33.75 10.32 -34.44
C SER A 171 34.18 9.49 -33.22
N ASN A 172 35.29 9.87 -32.57
CA ASN A 172 35.79 9.18 -31.36
C ASN A 172 34.78 9.31 -30.20
N TYR A 173 34.21 10.50 -30.04
CA TYR A 173 33.22 10.80 -29.01
C TYR A 173 31.80 10.54 -29.51
N TRP A 174 30.94 10.09 -28.58
CA TRP A 174 29.53 9.79 -28.85
C TRP A 174 28.68 11.06 -28.88
N ALA A 175 27.51 11.00 -29.52
CA ALA A 175 26.64 12.16 -29.74
C ALA A 175 26.35 12.98 -28.48
N ASN A 176 26.16 12.34 -27.32
CA ASN A 176 25.89 13.01 -26.06
C ASN A 176 26.99 14.00 -25.63
N TRP A 177 28.24 13.78 -26.05
CA TRP A 177 29.34 14.68 -25.74
C TRP A 177 29.16 16.02 -26.46
N ASP A 178 28.96 15.98 -27.76
CA ASP A 178 28.69 17.17 -28.57
C ASP A 178 27.40 17.86 -28.10
N LEU A 179 26.30 17.10 -27.93
CA LEU A 179 25.00 17.65 -27.56
C LEU A 179 25.04 18.42 -26.22
N CYS A 180 25.72 17.90 -25.19
CA CYS A 180 25.78 18.62 -23.91
C CYS A 180 26.67 19.87 -23.99
N ASN A 181 27.77 19.83 -24.75
CA ASN A 181 28.62 21.01 -24.96
C ASN A 181 27.89 22.08 -25.78
N MET A 182 27.14 21.70 -26.80
CA MET A 182 26.27 22.60 -27.56
C MET A 182 25.16 23.21 -26.71
N ALA A 183 24.49 22.40 -25.86
CA ALA A 183 23.48 22.89 -24.93
C ALA A 183 24.05 23.93 -23.96
N SER A 184 25.25 23.67 -23.43
CA SER A 184 25.97 24.63 -22.58
C SER A 184 26.27 25.92 -23.34
N MET A 185 26.89 25.84 -24.52
CA MET A 185 27.22 27.03 -25.31
C MET A 185 25.99 27.87 -25.66
N LEU A 186 24.93 27.24 -26.18
CA LEU A 186 23.70 27.94 -26.50
C LEU A 186 23.12 28.64 -25.26
N SER A 187 23.09 27.94 -24.12
CA SER A 187 22.53 28.48 -22.89
C SER A 187 23.34 29.65 -22.30
N ILE A 188 24.68 29.56 -22.35
CA ILE A 188 25.60 30.62 -21.93
C ILE A 188 25.48 31.82 -22.87
N GLY A 189 25.36 31.58 -24.18
CA GLY A 189 25.13 32.61 -25.18
C GLY A 189 23.88 33.45 -24.88
N VAL A 190 22.77 32.82 -24.49
CA VAL A 190 21.58 33.55 -24.05
C VAL A 190 21.82 34.26 -22.72
N LEU A 191 22.28 33.57 -21.66
CA LEU A 191 22.47 34.15 -20.33
C LEU A 191 23.37 35.40 -20.35
N CYS A 192 24.39 35.40 -21.21
CA CYS A 192 25.39 36.46 -21.33
C CYS A 192 25.12 37.44 -22.47
N ASP A 193 23.95 37.39 -23.11
CA ASP A 193 23.59 38.27 -24.23
C ASP A 193 24.60 38.20 -25.42
N ARG A 194 25.19 37.03 -25.65
CA ARG A 194 26.20 36.73 -26.69
C ARG A 194 25.62 35.90 -27.83
N ARG A 195 24.99 36.61 -28.78
CA ARG A 195 24.35 35.97 -29.96
C ARG A 195 25.35 35.25 -30.88
N ASP A 196 26.61 35.65 -30.89
CA ASP A 196 27.67 34.97 -31.62
C ASP A 196 27.92 33.55 -31.08
N ILE A 197 27.99 33.37 -29.76
CA ILE A 197 28.11 32.04 -29.13
C ILE A 197 26.86 31.19 -29.38
N TYR A 198 25.68 31.82 -29.30
CA TYR A 198 24.42 31.14 -29.64
C TYR A 198 24.43 30.61 -31.08
N ASN A 199 24.80 31.47 -32.03
CA ASN A 199 24.81 31.13 -33.45
C ASN A 199 25.83 30.02 -33.74
N GLU A 200 26.99 30.03 -33.09
CA GLU A 200 27.99 28.97 -33.23
C GLU A 200 27.41 27.60 -32.86
N ALA A 201 26.69 27.50 -31.74
CA ALA A 201 26.06 26.25 -31.32
C ALA A 201 24.97 25.79 -32.30
N VAL A 202 24.14 26.72 -32.82
CA VAL A 202 23.10 26.42 -33.83
C VAL A 202 23.71 25.99 -35.17
N ASP A 203 24.79 26.63 -35.60
CA ASP A 203 25.49 26.29 -36.83
C ASP A 203 26.17 24.91 -36.70
N TYR A 204 26.74 24.61 -35.53
CA TYR A 204 27.28 23.27 -35.25
C TYR A 204 26.18 22.19 -35.26
N PHE A 205 24.99 22.47 -34.71
CA PHE A 205 23.86 21.53 -34.80
C PHE A 205 23.51 21.19 -36.26
N LYS A 206 23.50 22.19 -37.14
CA LYS A 206 23.10 22.02 -38.54
C LYS A 206 24.21 21.41 -39.40
N ASN A 207 25.46 21.83 -39.16
CA ASN A 207 26.57 21.65 -40.10
C ASN A 207 27.87 21.13 -39.44
N GLY A 208 27.87 20.88 -38.13
CA GLY A 208 29.04 20.43 -37.39
C GLY A 208 29.52 19.04 -37.82
N ALA A 209 30.83 18.83 -37.73
CA ALA A 209 31.46 17.58 -38.16
C ALA A 209 31.32 16.44 -37.13
N GLY A 210 31.12 16.77 -35.84
CA GLY A 210 30.99 15.78 -34.77
C GLY A 210 29.61 15.14 -34.64
N MET A 211 29.48 14.23 -33.68
CA MET A 211 28.35 13.31 -33.60
C MET A 211 27.07 13.93 -33.05
N GLY A 212 27.13 15.17 -32.55
CA GLY A 212 25.94 15.91 -32.09
C GLY A 212 25.24 16.73 -33.17
N SER A 213 25.81 16.84 -34.37
CA SER A 213 25.11 17.50 -35.49
C SER A 213 23.95 16.63 -35.99
N ILE A 214 22.88 17.25 -36.47
CA ILE A 214 21.59 16.58 -36.67
C ILE A 214 21.66 15.36 -37.60
N LYS A 215 22.49 15.42 -38.65
CA LYS A 215 22.67 14.32 -39.60
C LYS A 215 23.53 13.19 -39.04
N ASN A 216 24.40 13.49 -38.07
CA ASN A 216 25.28 12.50 -37.45
C ASN A 216 24.67 11.87 -36.20
N VAL A 217 23.82 12.60 -35.47
CA VAL A 217 23.11 12.07 -34.28
C VAL A 217 21.97 11.12 -34.68
N VAL A 218 21.35 11.35 -35.84
CA VAL A 218 20.42 10.40 -36.47
C VAL A 218 20.98 10.00 -37.84
N PRO A 219 21.98 9.11 -37.93
CA PRO A 219 22.70 8.85 -39.18
C PRO A 219 21.84 8.19 -40.28
N TYR A 220 20.86 7.38 -39.89
CA TYR A 220 20.03 6.62 -40.83
C TYR A 220 18.55 6.86 -40.59
N VAL A 221 17.79 7.06 -41.67
CA VAL A 221 16.34 7.30 -41.64
C VAL A 221 15.63 6.18 -42.40
N TYR A 222 14.60 5.61 -41.79
CA TYR A 222 13.79 4.49 -42.27
C TYR A 222 12.31 4.89 -42.30
N GLY A 223 11.92 5.74 -43.25
CA GLY A 223 10.60 6.34 -43.27
C GLY A 223 10.39 7.27 -42.07
N ASP A 224 9.42 6.94 -41.20
CA ASP A 224 9.05 7.74 -40.03
C ASP A 224 9.93 7.47 -38.79
N LEU A 225 10.92 6.57 -38.90
CA LEU A 225 11.87 6.28 -37.83
C LEU A 225 13.30 6.68 -38.23
N GLY A 226 14.13 7.05 -37.26
CA GLY A 226 15.53 7.38 -37.47
C GLY A 226 16.41 6.73 -36.41
N GLN A 227 17.40 5.95 -36.82
CA GLN A 227 18.32 5.31 -35.88
C GLN A 227 19.12 6.37 -35.14
N TRP A 228 19.05 6.35 -33.81
CA TRP A 228 19.87 7.19 -32.96
C TRP A 228 21.30 6.65 -32.89
N GLN A 229 22.28 7.54 -32.97
CA GLN A 229 23.70 7.19 -33.08
C GLN A 229 24.18 6.27 -31.95
N GLU A 230 23.72 6.50 -30.70
CA GLU A 230 24.13 5.71 -29.54
C GLU A 230 23.35 4.39 -29.35
N SER A 231 22.35 4.08 -30.18
CA SER A 231 21.46 2.94 -29.97
C SER A 231 22.14 1.56 -30.00
N GLY A 232 23.32 1.44 -30.64
CA GLY A 232 24.11 0.21 -30.62
C GLY A 232 24.99 0.05 -29.38
N ARG A 233 25.10 1.09 -28.53
CA ARG A 233 25.93 1.09 -27.33
C ARG A 233 25.13 0.58 -26.14
N ASP A 234 24.16 1.37 -25.70
CA ASP A 234 23.23 1.05 -24.61
C ASP A 234 22.07 2.05 -24.63
N GLN A 235 20.96 1.68 -24.00
CA GLN A 235 19.76 2.51 -23.98
C GLN A 235 19.81 3.64 -22.94
N GLY A 236 20.63 3.51 -21.89
CA GLY A 236 20.82 4.56 -20.90
C GLY A 236 21.36 5.85 -21.50
N HIS A 237 22.30 5.74 -22.44
CA HIS A 237 22.85 6.88 -23.18
C HIS A 237 22.01 7.26 -24.39
N THR A 238 21.33 6.31 -25.01
CA THR A 238 20.36 6.61 -26.06
C THR A 238 19.26 7.54 -25.55
N VAL A 239 18.67 7.26 -24.37
CA VAL A 239 17.64 8.11 -23.76
C VAL A 239 18.21 9.43 -23.23
N LEU A 240 19.49 9.48 -22.80
CA LEU A 240 20.17 10.76 -22.50
C LEU A 240 20.21 11.68 -23.72
N GLY A 241 20.33 11.11 -24.92
CA GLY A 241 20.28 11.85 -26.18
C GLY A 241 18.99 12.66 -26.36
N VAL A 242 17.84 12.10 -25.96
CA VAL A 242 16.55 12.79 -25.95
C VAL A 242 16.60 14.00 -25.00
N ALA A 243 17.18 13.83 -23.82
CA ALA A 243 17.31 14.90 -22.83
C ALA A 243 18.08 16.10 -23.39
N LEU A 244 19.24 15.84 -23.99
CA LEU A 244 20.17 16.87 -24.44
C LEU A 244 19.68 17.53 -25.73
N ALA A 245 19.28 16.75 -26.74
CA ALA A 245 18.78 17.29 -28.00
C ALA A 245 17.43 18.00 -27.83
N GLY A 246 16.52 17.45 -27.03
CA GLY A 246 15.26 18.09 -26.69
C GLY A 246 15.47 19.42 -25.96
N THR A 247 16.33 19.44 -24.93
CA THR A 247 16.68 20.68 -24.21
C THR A 247 17.29 21.73 -25.14
N PHE A 248 18.23 21.33 -25.99
CA PHE A 248 18.85 22.22 -26.97
C PHE A 248 17.81 22.85 -27.90
N CYS A 249 16.91 22.03 -28.46
CA CYS A 249 15.88 22.50 -29.37
C CYS A 249 14.82 23.35 -28.68
N GLU A 250 14.43 23.07 -27.43
CA GLU A 250 13.47 23.89 -26.69
C GLU A 250 14.04 25.26 -26.34
N MET A 251 15.31 25.32 -25.91
CA MET A 251 15.98 26.60 -25.66
C MET A 251 16.09 27.42 -26.96
N ALA A 252 16.39 26.77 -28.09
CA ALA A 252 16.41 27.45 -29.39
C ALA A 252 15.01 27.94 -29.81
N TRP A 253 13.98 27.11 -29.63
CA TRP A 253 12.59 27.44 -29.91
C TRP A 253 12.13 28.66 -29.11
N ASN A 254 12.50 28.75 -27.83
CA ASN A 254 12.19 29.90 -26.99
C ASN A 254 12.95 31.17 -27.39
N GLN A 255 14.03 31.06 -28.15
CA GLN A 255 14.70 32.18 -28.81
C GLN A 255 14.19 32.47 -30.24
N GLY A 256 13.21 31.70 -30.72
CA GLY A 256 12.55 31.89 -32.02
C GLY A 256 13.08 31.02 -33.16
N ASP A 257 13.98 30.08 -32.90
CA ASP A 257 14.57 29.20 -33.91
C ASP A 257 13.96 27.78 -33.85
N ASP A 258 13.25 27.34 -34.91
CA ASP A 258 12.64 25.99 -34.99
C ASP A 258 13.68 24.93 -35.40
N LEU A 259 14.42 24.42 -34.41
CA LEU A 259 15.37 23.33 -34.61
C LEU A 259 14.75 21.94 -34.50
N TYR A 260 13.58 21.83 -33.86
CA TYR A 260 12.80 20.59 -33.81
C TYR A 260 12.33 20.17 -35.21
N GLY A 261 11.86 21.13 -36.01
CA GLY A 261 11.39 20.91 -37.37
C GLY A 261 12.50 20.73 -38.42
N TYR A 262 13.77 20.92 -38.06
CA TYR A 262 14.88 20.93 -39.01
C TYR A 262 15.10 19.54 -39.67
N ASP A 263 15.51 19.55 -40.94
CA ASP A 263 15.77 18.36 -41.76
C ASP A 263 14.58 17.37 -41.80
N ASP A 264 13.37 17.89 -42.04
CA ASP A 264 12.12 17.12 -42.12
C ASP A 264 11.81 16.37 -40.81
N ASN A 265 11.78 17.12 -39.70
CA ASN A 265 11.58 16.61 -38.34
C ASN A 265 12.49 15.42 -38.02
N ARG A 266 13.78 15.47 -38.41
CA ARG A 266 14.70 14.33 -38.24
C ARG A 266 14.80 13.87 -36.79
N LEU A 267 14.75 14.81 -35.85
CA LEU A 267 14.75 14.50 -34.42
C LEU A 267 13.45 13.83 -33.95
N LEU A 268 12.29 14.14 -34.53
CA LEU A 268 11.06 13.40 -34.26
C LEU A 268 11.23 11.93 -34.62
N LYS A 269 11.75 11.66 -35.82
CA LYS A 269 12.03 10.29 -36.29
C LYS A 269 13.02 9.58 -35.36
N GLY A 270 14.04 10.30 -34.89
CA GLY A 270 15.00 9.83 -33.88
C GLY A 270 14.35 9.50 -32.54
N PHE A 271 13.53 10.40 -32.00
CA PHE A 271 12.89 10.20 -30.70
C PHE A 271 11.81 9.11 -30.75
N GLU A 272 11.03 9.01 -31.83
CA GLU A 272 10.07 7.91 -32.04
C GLU A 272 10.79 6.57 -32.14
N TYR A 273 11.95 6.50 -32.80
CA TYR A 273 12.79 5.30 -32.84
C TYR A 273 13.23 4.87 -31.43
N ILE A 274 13.76 5.81 -30.64
CA ILE A 274 14.23 5.52 -29.27
C ILE A 274 13.08 5.07 -28.39
N ALA A 275 11.96 5.78 -28.45
CA ALA A 275 10.76 5.47 -27.68
C ALA A 275 10.23 4.08 -28.06
N LYS A 276 10.08 3.80 -29.37
CA LYS A 276 9.62 2.51 -29.89
C LYS A 276 10.46 1.36 -29.35
N TYR A 277 11.79 1.47 -29.46
CA TYR A 277 12.68 0.40 -29.00
C TYR A 277 12.62 0.19 -27.49
N ASN A 278 12.62 1.28 -26.71
CA ASN A 278 12.55 1.21 -25.25
C ASN A 278 11.17 0.82 -24.72
N LEU A 279 10.12 0.85 -25.55
CA LEU A 279 8.81 0.27 -25.25
C LEU A 279 8.74 -1.24 -25.49
N GLY A 280 9.83 -1.87 -25.95
CA GLY A 280 9.93 -3.30 -26.20
C GLY A 280 9.69 -3.73 -27.65
N TYR A 281 9.54 -2.77 -28.58
CA TYR A 281 9.39 -3.09 -30.00
C TYR A 281 10.71 -3.19 -30.73
N GLU A 282 10.75 -3.95 -31.82
CA GLU A 282 11.89 -3.98 -32.72
C GLU A 282 11.95 -2.76 -33.64
N VAL A 283 13.17 -2.38 -34.01
CA VAL A 283 13.49 -1.24 -34.86
C VAL A 283 14.54 -1.61 -35.90
N PRO A 284 14.49 -1.04 -37.12
CA PRO A 284 15.50 -1.28 -38.14
C PRO A 284 16.87 -0.73 -37.71
N TYR A 285 17.95 -1.48 -37.92
CA TYR A 285 19.29 -1.07 -37.53
C TYR A 285 20.30 -1.29 -38.66
N THR A 286 21.07 -0.25 -38.99
CA THR A 286 22.23 -0.31 -39.88
C THR A 286 23.47 -0.24 -39.03
N THR A 287 24.43 -1.13 -39.31
CA THR A 287 25.71 -1.20 -38.58
C THR A 287 26.33 0.19 -38.42
N TYR A 288 26.59 0.58 -37.18
CA TYR A 288 27.31 1.80 -36.87
C TYR A 288 28.80 1.50 -36.71
N SER A 289 29.66 2.39 -37.21
CA SER A 289 31.11 2.28 -37.04
C SER A 289 31.73 3.66 -36.88
N ASN A 290 32.83 3.75 -36.13
CA ASN A 290 33.54 5.00 -35.90
C ASN A 290 35.05 4.93 -36.20
N CYS A 291 35.72 6.08 -36.14
CA CYS A 291 37.13 6.25 -36.51
C CYS A 291 38.15 5.55 -35.60
N ILE A 292 37.74 5.06 -34.43
CA ILE A 292 38.60 4.26 -33.53
C ILE A 292 38.34 2.76 -33.65
N GLY A 293 37.53 2.34 -34.63
CA GLY A 293 37.27 0.92 -34.92
C GLY A 293 36.17 0.29 -34.06
N VAL A 294 35.34 1.07 -33.36
CA VAL A 294 34.11 0.54 -32.75
C VAL A 294 33.17 0.15 -33.88
N VAL A 295 32.65 -1.08 -33.83
CA VAL A 295 31.64 -1.60 -34.76
C VAL A 295 30.48 -2.16 -33.95
N GLN A 296 29.29 -1.63 -34.19
CA GLN A 296 28.04 -2.06 -33.56
C GLN A 296 27.13 -2.61 -34.66
N PRO A 297 27.03 -3.95 -34.80
CA PRO A 297 26.24 -4.56 -35.87
C PRO A 297 24.74 -4.61 -35.57
N ILE A 298 24.35 -4.47 -34.30
CA ILE A 298 22.97 -4.59 -33.81
C ILE A 298 22.65 -3.44 -32.84
N VAL A 299 21.36 -3.17 -32.68
CA VAL A 299 20.86 -2.33 -31.59
C VAL A 299 21.10 -3.03 -30.24
N SER A 300 21.47 -2.27 -29.20
CA SER A 300 21.84 -2.83 -27.90
C SER A 300 20.62 -3.03 -27.01
N GLU A 301 20.44 -4.25 -26.50
CA GLU A 301 19.45 -4.58 -25.47
C GLU A 301 19.84 -4.04 -24.08
N ASP A 302 21.08 -3.57 -23.89
CA ASP A 302 21.57 -3.11 -22.58
C ASP A 302 20.78 -1.89 -22.11
N GLY A 303 20.15 -2.02 -20.94
CA GLY A 303 19.30 -0.99 -20.35
C GLY A 303 17.97 -0.73 -21.07
N ARG A 304 17.49 -1.62 -21.95
CA ARG A 304 16.21 -1.43 -22.67
C ARG A 304 15.05 -1.19 -21.70
N GLY A 305 14.26 -0.16 -21.99
CA GLY A 305 13.22 0.34 -21.09
C GLY A 305 13.72 1.36 -20.08
N ASN A 306 14.90 1.97 -20.30
CA ASN A 306 15.47 2.96 -19.40
C ASN A 306 14.51 4.16 -19.18
N ILE A 307 14.26 4.50 -17.91
CA ILE A 307 13.36 5.59 -17.52
C ILE A 307 14.17 6.84 -17.16
N ARG A 308 13.91 7.96 -17.83
CA ARG A 308 14.45 9.30 -17.55
C ARG A 308 13.37 10.39 -17.70
N PRO A 309 13.47 11.55 -17.02
CA PRO A 309 12.50 12.64 -17.11
C PRO A 309 12.75 13.52 -18.34
N VAL A 310 12.48 12.97 -19.53
CA VAL A 310 12.85 13.60 -20.82
C VAL A 310 11.71 13.63 -21.82
N TRP A 311 10.60 12.95 -21.53
CA TRP A 311 9.59 12.63 -22.51
C TRP A 311 8.50 13.68 -22.56
N GLU A 312 8.18 14.29 -21.43
CA GLU A 312 7.20 15.36 -21.35
C GLU A 312 7.50 16.51 -22.33
N LEU A 313 8.77 16.92 -22.38
CA LEU A 313 9.23 18.03 -23.21
C LEU A 313 8.94 17.78 -24.69
N VAL A 314 9.42 16.65 -25.20
CA VAL A 314 9.31 16.31 -26.62
C VAL A 314 7.88 15.94 -27.01
N TYR A 315 7.12 15.31 -26.11
CA TYR A 315 5.70 15.03 -26.31
C TYR A 315 4.90 16.32 -26.52
N ASN A 316 5.01 17.27 -25.60
CA ASN A 316 4.23 18.50 -25.69
C ASN A 316 4.67 19.38 -26.86
N HIS A 317 5.94 19.33 -27.26
CA HIS A 317 6.38 20.01 -28.47
C HIS A 317 5.71 19.42 -29.72
N TYR A 318 5.89 18.13 -29.98
CA TYR A 318 5.44 17.55 -31.25
C TYR A 318 3.93 17.34 -31.31
N VAL A 319 3.33 16.84 -30.23
CA VAL A 319 1.91 16.45 -30.23
C VAL A 319 1.02 17.65 -29.90
N ASN A 320 1.22 18.27 -28.75
CA ASN A 320 0.29 19.32 -28.29
C ASN A 320 0.54 20.66 -28.98
N ARG A 321 1.81 21.06 -29.19
CA ARG A 321 2.16 22.34 -29.82
C ARG A 321 2.14 22.27 -31.35
N LYS A 322 2.63 21.19 -31.97
CA LYS A 322 2.72 21.06 -33.44
C LYS A 322 1.61 20.20 -34.07
N GLY A 323 0.82 19.47 -33.28
CA GLY A 323 -0.27 18.63 -33.80
C GLY A 323 0.20 17.41 -34.59
N LEU A 324 1.45 16.99 -34.43
CA LEU A 324 2.03 15.86 -35.15
C LEU A 324 1.72 14.53 -34.44
N VAL A 325 1.72 13.46 -35.23
CA VAL A 325 1.49 12.10 -34.73
C VAL A 325 2.83 11.53 -34.24
N ALA A 326 2.95 11.32 -32.93
CA ALA A 326 4.14 10.76 -32.27
C ALA A 326 3.74 9.68 -31.25
N PRO A 327 3.24 8.52 -31.72
CA PRO A 327 2.61 7.52 -30.86
C PRO A 327 3.53 6.93 -29.80
N TYR A 328 4.81 6.70 -30.13
CA TYR A 328 5.74 6.06 -29.19
C TYR A 328 6.23 7.04 -28.12
N ILE A 329 6.55 8.28 -28.49
CA ILE A 329 6.87 9.36 -27.55
C ILE A 329 5.69 9.62 -26.61
N THR A 330 4.47 9.70 -27.16
CA THR A 330 3.25 9.89 -26.36
C THR A 330 3.12 8.79 -25.30
N ARG A 331 3.32 7.53 -25.68
CA ARG A 331 3.28 6.40 -24.75
C ARG A 331 4.37 6.47 -23.69
N PHE A 332 5.60 6.82 -24.08
CA PHE A 332 6.70 6.93 -23.12
C PHE A 332 6.46 8.06 -22.12
N ALA A 333 5.99 9.23 -22.56
CA ALA A 333 5.66 10.35 -21.68
C ALA A 333 4.63 9.95 -20.61
N GLN A 334 3.64 9.13 -20.97
CA GLN A 334 2.66 8.61 -20.02
C GLN A 334 3.26 7.64 -18.99
N ILE A 335 4.22 6.79 -19.38
CA ILE A 335 4.88 5.85 -18.47
C ILE A 335 5.70 6.60 -17.41
N VAL A 336 6.32 7.71 -17.78
CA VAL A 336 7.22 8.46 -16.87
C VAL A 336 6.49 9.52 -16.05
N ARG A 337 5.32 9.99 -16.50
CA ARG A 337 4.50 10.95 -15.74
C ARG A 337 4.07 10.38 -14.37
N PRO A 338 4.09 11.17 -13.29
CA PRO A 338 4.68 12.51 -13.19
C PRO A 338 6.22 12.47 -13.10
N GLU A 339 6.90 13.26 -13.94
CA GLU A 339 8.36 13.32 -13.95
C GLU A 339 8.93 14.05 -12.71
N GLY A 340 9.99 13.48 -12.12
CA GLY A 340 10.80 14.10 -11.07
C GLY A 340 12.07 14.76 -11.61
N GLY A 341 12.99 15.16 -10.72
CA GLY A 341 14.25 15.81 -11.09
C GLY A 341 15.48 15.19 -10.43
N GLY A 342 16.51 16.02 -10.19
CA GLY A 342 17.80 15.58 -9.66
C GLY A 342 17.68 14.65 -8.46
N GLY A 343 18.27 13.45 -8.57
CA GLY A 343 18.26 12.42 -7.52
C GLY A 343 17.05 11.49 -7.52
N ASN A 344 15.97 11.79 -8.26
CA ASN A 344 14.82 10.87 -8.39
C ASN A 344 15.12 9.64 -9.26
N TYR A 345 16.15 9.71 -10.11
CA TYR A 345 16.54 8.66 -11.07
C TYR A 345 17.88 8.01 -10.72
N GLY A 346 18.24 8.03 -9.43
CA GLY A 346 19.46 7.42 -8.89
C GLY A 346 20.41 8.43 -8.23
N PRO A 347 21.31 7.97 -7.35
CA PRO A 347 22.16 8.84 -6.54
C PRO A 347 23.45 9.32 -7.25
N ASN A 348 23.75 8.74 -8.42
CA ASN A 348 24.96 8.96 -9.22
C ASN A 348 24.68 9.97 -10.36
N SER A 349 25.71 10.38 -11.11
CA SER A 349 25.60 11.38 -12.19
C SER A 349 24.40 11.17 -13.11
N GLY A 350 24.09 9.92 -13.48
CA GLY A 350 22.94 9.60 -14.35
C GLY A 350 21.60 10.17 -13.88
N GLY A 351 21.37 10.24 -12.56
CA GLY A 351 20.18 10.83 -11.96
C GLY A 351 20.17 12.37 -11.93
N TYR A 352 21.22 13.01 -12.44
CA TYR A 352 21.46 14.45 -12.47
C TYR A 352 21.92 14.96 -13.85
N ASP A 353 22.02 14.09 -14.87
CA ASP A 353 22.44 14.51 -16.22
C ASP A 353 21.38 15.37 -16.93
N GLN A 354 20.17 15.45 -16.36
CA GLN A 354 19.07 16.29 -16.82
C GLN A 354 18.39 17.02 -15.66
N LEU A 355 17.81 18.20 -15.92
CA LEU A 355 17.13 19.02 -14.90
C LEU A 355 15.85 18.37 -14.35
N GLY A 356 15.10 17.70 -15.23
CA GLY A 356 13.84 17.02 -14.92
C GLY A 356 12.68 17.97 -14.57
N TYR A 357 11.72 17.44 -13.80
CA TYR A 357 10.42 18.04 -13.50
C TYR A 357 9.64 18.40 -14.78
N GLY A 358 9.77 17.60 -15.83
CA GLY A 358 9.19 17.93 -17.12
C GLY A 358 7.68 18.02 -17.06
N THR A 359 7.00 17.11 -16.35
CA THR A 359 5.53 17.16 -16.17
C THR A 359 5.05 18.46 -15.53
N LEU A 360 5.83 19.07 -14.64
CA LEU A 360 5.56 20.43 -14.15
C LEU A 360 5.88 21.48 -15.22
N ALA A 361 7.07 21.40 -15.82
CA ALA A 361 7.60 22.45 -16.68
C ALA A 361 6.92 22.54 -18.07
N PHE A 362 6.70 21.42 -18.72
CA PHE A 362 6.46 21.34 -20.16
C PHE A 362 5.07 20.80 -20.53
N SER A 363 4.31 20.26 -19.58
CA SER A 363 2.90 19.90 -19.84
C SER A 363 2.13 21.11 -20.34
N LEU A 364 1.35 20.90 -21.39
CA LEU A 364 0.37 21.82 -21.95
C LEU A 364 -1.03 21.23 -21.75
N ASP A 365 -2.06 22.08 -21.82
CA ASP A 365 -3.44 21.60 -21.83
C ASP A 365 -3.67 20.73 -23.07
N GLU A 366 -4.13 19.49 -22.84
CA GLU A 366 -4.42 18.57 -23.93
C GLU A 366 -5.70 19.02 -24.68
N PRO A 367 -5.76 18.88 -26.01
CA PRO A 367 -6.96 19.20 -26.77
C PRO A 367 -8.15 18.38 -26.28
N VAL A 368 -9.32 19.02 -26.07
CA VAL A 368 -10.55 18.32 -25.68
C VAL A 368 -10.93 17.31 -26.75
N LYS A 369 -10.92 16.02 -26.42
CA LYS A 369 -11.38 14.96 -27.34
C LYS A 369 -12.83 14.59 -27.01
N PRO A 370 -13.66 14.32 -28.02
CA PRO A 370 -15.10 14.24 -27.86
C PRO A 370 -15.60 13.02 -27.07
N ASN A 371 -14.85 11.91 -27.03
CA ASN A 371 -15.31 10.67 -26.41
C ASN A 371 -14.31 10.12 -25.39
N ASN A 372 -14.79 9.53 -24.29
CA ASN A 372 -13.96 8.70 -23.41
C ASN A 372 -14.04 7.23 -23.81
N GLN A 373 -13.06 6.44 -23.38
CA GLN A 373 -13.04 4.99 -23.63
C GLN A 373 -12.47 4.25 -22.41
N THR A 374 -12.67 2.94 -22.36
CA THR A 374 -12.18 2.04 -21.31
C THR A 374 -11.48 0.83 -21.91
N ILE A 375 -10.67 0.13 -21.12
CA ILE A 375 -10.08 -1.17 -21.48
C ILE A 375 -10.77 -2.24 -20.65
N THR A 376 -11.26 -3.29 -21.29
CA THR A 376 -11.62 -4.55 -20.65
C THR A 376 -10.42 -5.48 -20.73
N PHE A 377 -9.81 -5.82 -19.60
CA PHE A 377 -8.67 -6.74 -19.53
C PHE A 377 -9.02 -7.95 -18.65
N PRO A 378 -9.35 -9.11 -19.25
CA PRO A 378 -9.63 -10.33 -18.51
C PRO A 378 -8.43 -10.77 -17.65
N ALA A 379 -8.70 -11.39 -16.50
CA ALA A 379 -7.66 -11.97 -15.67
C ALA A 379 -6.83 -12.98 -16.47
N ILE A 380 -5.50 -12.85 -16.41
CA ILE A 380 -4.60 -13.78 -17.09
C ILE A 380 -4.47 -15.03 -16.23
N ALA A 381 -4.90 -16.18 -16.74
CA ALA A 381 -4.71 -17.45 -16.06
C ALA A 381 -3.21 -17.74 -15.88
N SER A 382 -2.84 -18.32 -14.73
CA SER A 382 -1.48 -18.75 -14.47
C SER A 382 -0.94 -19.62 -15.60
N LYS A 383 0.32 -19.43 -15.95
CA LYS A 383 1.02 -20.18 -16.99
C LYS A 383 2.10 -21.03 -16.36
N GLU A 384 2.46 -22.12 -17.03
CA GLU A 384 3.62 -22.92 -16.64
C GLU A 384 4.86 -22.41 -17.37
N PHE A 385 6.04 -22.55 -16.76
CA PHE A 385 7.30 -22.25 -17.43
C PHE A 385 7.47 -23.09 -18.70
N GLY A 386 7.68 -22.42 -19.85
CA GLY A 386 7.69 -23.05 -21.17
C GLY A 386 6.34 -23.07 -21.89
N ALA A 387 5.32 -22.39 -21.36
CA ALA A 387 4.05 -22.19 -22.08
C ALA A 387 4.28 -21.47 -23.41
N ALA A 388 3.54 -21.88 -24.45
CA ALA A 388 3.52 -21.19 -25.73
C ALA A 388 2.98 -19.77 -25.60
N ASP A 389 3.40 -18.90 -26.52
CA ASP A 389 2.97 -17.51 -26.58
C ASP A 389 1.44 -17.42 -26.66
N PHE A 390 0.86 -16.48 -25.91
CA PHE A 390 -0.59 -16.37 -25.78
C PHE A 390 -1.06 -14.93 -25.84
N ASN A 391 -2.28 -14.72 -26.36
CA ASN A 391 -2.92 -13.41 -26.35
C ASN A 391 -3.51 -13.14 -24.96
N PRO A 392 -3.17 -12.01 -24.32
CA PRO A 392 -3.67 -11.67 -22.98
C PRO A 392 -5.13 -11.16 -22.98
N GLY A 393 -5.73 -10.85 -24.14
CA GLY A 393 -7.18 -10.75 -24.33
C GLY A 393 -7.84 -9.42 -23.96
N ALA A 394 -7.07 -8.36 -23.71
CA ALA A 394 -7.63 -7.04 -23.46
C ALA A 394 -8.22 -6.39 -24.72
N THR A 395 -9.32 -5.65 -24.55
CA THR A 395 -10.02 -4.93 -25.62
C THR A 395 -10.35 -3.51 -25.16
N ALA A 396 -10.41 -2.55 -26.08
CA ALA A 396 -10.83 -1.18 -25.78
C ALA A 396 -12.27 -0.95 -26.24
N SER A 397 -13.05 -0.17 -25.49
CA SER A 397 -14.45 0.14 -25.83
C SER A 397 -14.61 0.94 -27.13
N SER A 398 -13.55 1.64 -27.56
CA SER A 398 -13.48 2.32 -28.85
C SER A 398 -13.24 1.38 -30.05
N GLY A 399 -12.85 0.13 -29.80
CA GLY A 399 -12.35 -0.79 -30.82
C GLY A 399 -10.91 -0.52 -31.26
N LEU A 400 -10.23 0.49 -30.70
CA LEU A 400 -8.82 0.75 -31.00
C LEU A 400 -7.92 -0.40 -30.48
N PRO A 401 -6.79 -0.72 -31.15
CA PRO A 401 -5.90 -1.81 -30.76
C PRO A 401 -5.23 -1.59 -29.41
N VAL A 402 -5.48 -2.48 -28.43
CA VAL A 402 -4.84 -2.41 -27.11
C VAL A 402 -3.39 -2.87 -27.21
N VAL A 403 -2.52 -2.19 -26.49
CA VAL A 403 -1.09 -2.44 -26.52
C VAL A 403 -0.58 -2.81 -25.14
N TYR A 404 0.18 -3.90 -25.05
CA TYR A 404 0.68 -4.45 -23.80
C TYR A 404 2.12 -4.03 -23.47
N SER A 405 2.46 -4.03 -22.19
CA SER A 405 3.84 -4.07 -21.68
C SER A 405 3.92 -4.96 -20.44
N SER A 406 5.14 -5.34 -20.04
CA SER A 406 5.39 -6.17 -18.85
C SER A 406 6.26 -5.40 -17.86
N SER A 407 5.90 -5.43 -16.58
CA SER A 407 6.71 -4.83 -15.50
C SER A 407 8.02 -5.58 -15.26
N ASN A 408 8.12 -6.84 -15.71
CA ASN A 408 9.34 -7.62 -15.64
C ASN A 408 9.49 -8.52 -16.89
N PRO A 409 10.11 -7.99 -17.97
CA PRO A 409 10.35 -8.72 -19.21
C PRO A 409 11.21 -9.98 -19.06
N VAL A 410 11.97 -10.10 -17.96
CA VAL A 410 12.77 -11.31 -17.67
C VAL A 410 11.88 -12.50 -17.28
N ILE A 411 10.69 -12.25 -16.71
CA ILE A 411 9.70 -13.28 -16.37
C ILE A 411 8.79 -13.55 -17.57
N ALA A 412 8.22 -12.49 -18.15
CA ALA A 412 7.46 -12.59 -19.38
C ALA A 412 7.58 -11.29 -20.19
N SER A 413 7.88 -11.41 -21.48
CA SER A 413 7.99 -10.29 -22.42
C SER A 413 6.74 -10.19 -23.32
N VAL A 414 6.59 -9.06 -24.01
CA VAL A 414 5.52 -8.84 -24.99
C VAL A 414 6.12 -8.91 -26.38
N ASN A 415 5.60 -9.79 -27.23
CA ASN A 415 6.00 -9.92 -28.62
C ASN A 415 5.46 -8.75 -29.47
N ALA A 416 6.05 -8.57 -30.66
CA ALA A 416 5.65 -7.50 -31.58
C ALA A 416 4.18 -7.57 -32.03
N ASP A 417 3.55 -8.75 -31.99
CA ASP A 417 2.15 -8.98 -32.33
C ASP A 417 1.19 -8.78 -31.13
N GLY A 418 1.71 -8.41 -29.95
CA GLY A 418 0.94 -8.21 -28.73
C GLY A 418 0.69 -9.48 -27.91
N THR A 419 1.24 -10.64 -28.31
CA THR A 419 1.20 -11.84 -27.49
C THR A 419 2.24 -11.79 -26.35
N ILE A 420 2.02 -12.55 -25.29
CA ILE A 420 2.93 -12.65 -24.14
C ILE A 420 3.80 -13.90 -24.29
N HIS A 421 5.12 -13.72 -24.22
CA HIS A 421 6.12 -14.78 -24.20
C HIS A 421 6.60 -15.02 -22.76
N VAL A 422 6.62 -16.28 -22.31
CA VAL A 422 7.02 -16.67 -20.96
C VAL A 422 8.49 -17.10 -20.95
N SER A 423 9.31 -16.41 -20.17
CA SER A 423 10.78 -16.61 -20.15
C SER A 423 11.32 -17.19 -18.85
N LYS A 424 10.68 -16.97 -17.68
CA LYS A 424 11.08 -17.54 -16.38
C LYS A 424 9.91 -17.74 -15.42
N PRO A 425 9.98 -18.69 -14.46
CA PRO A 425 9.04 -18.75 -13.34
C PRO A 425 9.09 -17.48 -12.49
N GLY A 426 7.95 -17.05 -11.98
CA GLY A 426 7.80 -15.85 -11.15
C GLY A 426 6.49 -15.11 -11.44
N THR A 427 6.32 -13.95 -10.82
CA THR A 427 5.15 -13.08 -11.04
C THR A 427 5.58 -11.79 -11.74
N THR A 428 4.78 -11.37 -12.72
CA THR A 428 4.94 -10.07 -13.37
C THR A 428 3.56 -9.45 -13.63
N THR A 429 3.52 -8.14 -13.84
CA THR A 429 2.30 -7.41 -14.17
C THR A 429 2.31 -7.12 -15.66
N ILE A 430 1.29 -7.62 -16.37
CA ILE A 430 1.01 -7.22 -17.74
C ILE A 430 0.11 -5.98 -17.69
N ILE A 431 0.51 -4.95 -18.44
CA ILE A 431 -0.11 -3.64 -18.46
C ILE A 431 -0.79 -3.47 -19.82
N ALA A 432 -2.10 -3.27 -19.84
CA ALA A 432 -2.87 -2.98 -21.06
C ALA A 432 -3.16 -1.48 -21.17
N GLN A 433 -2.86 -0.90 -22.33
CA GLN A 433 -3.01 0.52 -22.59
C GLN A 433 -3.69 0.80 -23.93
N GLN A 434 -4.50 1.85 -23.98
CA GLN A 434 -5.14 2.33 -25.20
C GLN A 434 -5.11 3.86 -25.21
N MET A 435 -4.38 4.41 -26.17
CA MET A 435 -3.98 5.82 -26.23
C MET A 435 -5.12 6.74 -26.69
N GLY A 436 -6.16 6.15 -27.27
CA GLY A 436 -7.14 6.92 -28.03
C GLY A 436 -6.52 7.50 -29.29
N ASP A 437 -7.22 8.44 -29.87
CA ASP A 437 -6.89 9.04 -31.14
C ASP A 437 -7.44 10.46 -31.18
N SER A 438 -7.76 10.98 -32.37
CA SER A 438 -8.41 12.28 -32.52
C SER A 438 -9.86 12.33 -31.97
N GLN A 439 -10.51 11.18 -31.76
CA GLN A 439 -11.91 11.07 -31.34
C GLN A 439 -12.05 10.59 -29.89
N TYR A 440 -11.16 9.73 -29.43
CA TYR A 440 -11.21 9.14 -28.09
C TYR A 440 -10.07 9.65 -27.20
N ASN A 441 -10.41 10.07 -25.98
CA ASN A 441 -9.47 10.23 -24.87
C ASN A 441 -8.79 8.90 -24.57
N LEU A 442 -7.57 8.99 -24.07
CA LEU A 442 -6.84 7.87 -23.47
C LEU A 442 -7.76 7.04 -22.56
N ALA A 443 -7.70 5.72 -22.68
CA ALA A 443 -8.34 4.83 -21.73
C ALA A 443 -7.53 4.76 -20.43
N PRO A 444 -8.17 4.67 -19.25
CA PRO A 444 -7.48 4.28 -18.02
C PRO A 444 -6.68 2.99 -18.23
N VAL A 445 -5.43 2.96 -17.75
CA VAL A 445 -4.55 1.80 -17.83
C VAL A 445 -5.10 0.68 -16.96
N VAL A 446 -5.11 -0.55 -17.48
CA VAL A 446 -5.58 -1.73 -16.73
C VAL A 446 -4.44 -2.72 -16.58
N TYR A 447 -4.33 -3.30 -15.39
CA TYR A 447 -3.24 -4.20 -15.01
C TYR A 447 -3.78 -5.60 -14.76
N GLN A 448 -3.02 -6.62 -15.15
CA GLN A 448 -3.28 -8.00 -14.78
C GLN A 448 -2.00 -8.68 -14.34
N THR A 449 -2.07 -9.39 -13.22
CA THR A 449 -0.94 -10.20 -12.75
C THR A 449 -0.86 -11.48 -13.55
N LEU A 450 0.31 -11.76 -14.12
CA LEU A 450 0.66 -13.04 -14.68
C LEU A 450 1.55 -13.79 -13.67
N THR A 451 1.09 -14.96 -13.24
CA THR A 451 1.90 -15.91 -12.49
C THR A 451 2.41 -16.98 -13.43
N VAL A 452 3.73 -17.10 -13.52
CA VAL A 452 4.42 -18.20 -14.20
C VAL A 452 4.87 -19.19 -13.14
N ASN A 453 4.16 -20.31 -13.05
CA ASN A 453 4.49 -21.41 -12.17
C ASN A 453 5.77 -22.11 -12.65
N GLN A 454 6.58 -22.51 -11.68
CA GLN A 454 7.64 -23.45 -11.95
C GLN A 454 7.04 -24.84 -12.12
N ILE A 455 7.32 -25.49 -13.25
CA ILE A 455 7.01 -26.90 -13.40
C ILE A 455 7.88 -27.68 -12.41
N PRO A 456 7.29 -28.49 -11.51
CA PRO A 456 8.07 -29.31 -10.57
C PRO A 456 9.09 -30.18 -11.32
N GLY A 457 10.38 -29.92 -11.11
CA GLY A 457 11.49 -30.63 -11.75
C GLY A 457 12.19 -29.88 -12.89
N VAL A 458 11.79 -28.65 -13.22
CA VAL A 458 12.47 -27.81 -14.22
C VAL A 458 13.05 -26.56 -13.55
N THR A 459 14.38 -26.47 -13.43
CA THR A 459 15.11 -25.24 -13.08
C THR A 459 15.94 -24.76 -14.25
N ASP A 460 15.99 -23.43 -14.44
CA ASP A 460 16.74 -22.72 -15.46
C ASP A 460 18.19 -23.24 -15.58
N GLY A 461 18.58 -23.66 -16.79
CA GLY A 461 19.98 -23.84 -17.16
C GLY A 461 20.68 -25.14 -16.75
N THR A 462 20.06 -26.31 -16.91
CA THR A 462 20.72 -27.58 -17.32
C THR A 462 19.67 -28.68 -17.45
N TRP A 463 19.62 -29.35 -18.59
CA TRP A 463 18.86 -30.60 -18.73
C TRP A 463 19.49 -31.67 -17.83
N THR A 464 18.79 -32.12 -16.79
CA THR A 464 18.88 -33.49 -16.31
C THR A 464 17.50 -34.02 -15.96
N ASN A 465 17.08 -35.05 -16.69
CA ASN A 465 15.90 -35.86 -16.42
C ASN A 465 15.96 -36.42 -14.99
N THR A 466 14.95 -36.18 -14.15
CA THR A 466 14.63 -37.11 -13.07
C THR A 466 13.14 -37.07 -12.75
N ALA A 467 12.40 -37.91 -13.45
CA ALA A 467 11.01 -38.23 -13.14
C ALA A 467 10.81 -38.48 -11.63
N GLY A 468 9.77 -37.87 -11.06
CA GLY A 468 9.33 -38.16 -9.70
C GLY A 468 8.87 -39.61 -9.58
N ILE A 469 9.79 -40.53 -9.30
CA ILE A 469 9.47 -41.93 -9.08
C ILE A 469 9.35 -42.22 -7.59
N THR A 470 8.17 -42.69 -7.20
CA THR A 470 7.87 -43.20 -5.86
C THR A 470 8.58 -44.55 -5.63
N THR A 471 9.15 -44.73 -4.44
CA THR A 471 10.02 -45.86 -4.02
C THR A 471 9.36 -47.24 -3.98
N SER A 472 8.12 -47.40 -4.45
CA SER A 472 7.36 -48.66 -4.35
C SER A 472 7.75 -49.72 -5.38
N THR A 473 8.69 -49.46 -6.30
CA THR A 473 9.08 -50.38 -7.39
C THR A 473 10.56 -50.79 -7.41
N ILE A 474 11.35 -50.38 -6.41
CA ILE A 474 12.81 -50.65 -6.36
C ILE A 474 13.09 -51.90 -5.53
N SER A 475 13.76 -52.89 -6.11
CA SER A 475 14.31 -54.05 -5.37
C SER A 475 15.82 -54.13 -5.50
N SER A 476 16.53 -54.35 -4.38
CA SER A 476 17.93 -54.78 -4.36
C SER A 476 18.07 -56.15 -3.69
N THR A 477 19.02 -56.95 -4.15
CA THR A 477 19.42 -58.18 -3.46
C THR A 477 20.46 -57.81 -2.40
N ALA A 478 20.29 -58.27 -1.15
CA ALA A 478 21.26 -58.04 -0.09
C ALA A 478 22.68 -58.49 -0.52
N GLY A 479 23.68 -57.64 -0.36
CA GLY A 479 25.05 -57.88 -0.83
C GLY A 479 25.35 -57.46 -2.27
N SER A 480 24.38 -56.94 -3.02
CA SER A 480 24.57 -56.46 -4.41
C SER A 480 24.63 -54.93 -4.50
N ALA A 481 25.38 -54.41 -5.48
CA ALA A 481 25.38 -53.00 -5.88
C ALA A 481 24.25 -52.65 -6.87
N ASP A 482 23.56 -53.66 -7.40
CA ASP A 482 22.59 -53.50 -8.49
C ASP A 482 21.18 -53.20 -7.96
N LEU A 483 20.63 -52.05 -8.38
CA LEU A 483 19.22 -51.68 -8.19
C LEU A 483 18.45 -52.04 -9.46
N THR A 484 17.41 -52.89 -9.34
CA THR A 484 16.58 -53.29 -10.50
C THR A 484 15.42 -52.33 -10.65
N TRP A 485 15.24 -51.81 -11.88
CA TRP A 485 14.30 -50.75 -12.19
C TRP A 485 13.40 -51.11 -13.39
N PRO A 486 12.07 -51.25 -13.20
CA PRO A 486 11.18 -51.57 -14.31
C PRO A 486 10.84 -50.31 -15.11
N GLY A 487 11.16 -50.30 -16.41
CA GLY A 487 10.51 -49.42 -17.38
C GLY A 487 11.18 -48.09 -17.73
N GLN A 488 12.44 -47.84 -17.33
CA GLN A 488 13.24 -46.72 -17.85
C GLN A 488 14.70 -47.13 -18.11
N THR A 489 15.31 -46.53 -19.13
CA THR A 489 16.71 -46.73 -19.51
C THR A 489 17.54 -45.58 -18.92
N PHE A 490 18.55 -45.90 -18.10
CA PHE A 490 19.52 -44.94 -17.56
C PHE A 490 20.84 -45.01 -18.34
N VAL A 491 21.66 -43.97 -18.29
CA VAL A 491 23.05 -43.99 -18.78
C VAL A 491 24.04 -43.68 -17.67
N VAL A 492 25.28 -44.15 -17.81
CA VAL A 492 26.36 -43.84 -16.86
C VAL A 492 26.63 -42.33 -16.89
N GLY A 493 26.58 -41.70 -15.72
CA GLY A 493 26.70 -40.24 -15.53
C GLY A 493 25.40 -39.56 -15.10
N ASP A 494 24.25 -40.22 -15.22
CA ASP A 494 22.96 -39.67 -14.78
C ASP A 494 22.96 -39.41 -13.27
N LEU A 495 22.33 -38.31 -12.84
CA LEU A 495 22.14 -38.00 -11.42
C LEU A 495 20.75 -38.46 -10.96
N VAL A 496 20.70 -39.29 -9.92
CA VAL A 496 19.47 -39.89 -9.40
C VAL A 496 19.30 -39.54 -7.91
N ARG A 497 18.08 -39.20 -7.51
CA ARG A 497 17.73 -38.90 -6.11
C ARG A 497 16.62 -39.85 -5.65
N LEU A 498 16.89 -40.64 -4.61
CA LEU A 498 15.95 -41.63 -4.09
C LEU A 498 15.12 -41.03 -2.94
N THR A 499 13.79 -41.15 -2.96
CA THR A 499 12.91 -40.55 -1.93
C THR A 499 12.06 -41.63 -1.22
N GLY A 500 12.07 -41.69 0.11
CA GLY A 500 11.31 -42.67 0.92
C GLY A 500 12.18 -43.72 1.61
N THR A 501 11.59 -44.85 2.03
CA THR A 501 12.37 -45.97 2.60
C THR A 501 13.19 -46.62 1.51
N VAL A 502 14.52 -46.49 1.58
CA VAL A 502 15.46 -46.96 0.55
C VAL A 502 16.20 -48.22 1.02
N PRO A 503 16.21 -49.32 0.24
CA PRO A 503 16.95 -50.52 0.60
C PRO A 503 18.47 -50.32 0.58
N GLY A 504 19.20 -51.00 1.47
CA GLY A 504 20.61 -51.34 1.20
C GLY A 504 21.68 -50.24 1.41
N GLY A 505 21.53 -49.38 2.41
CA GLY A 505 22.60 -48.44 2.81
C GLY A 505 22.65 -47.12 2.04
N PHE A 506 21.71 -46.88 1.13
CA PHE A 506 21.50 -45.56 0.52
C PHE A 506 20.76 -44.63 1.49
N ILE A 507 21.01 -43.33 1.37
CA ILE A 507 20.36 -42.28 2.16
C ILE A 507 19.28 -41.60 1.31
N ALA A 508 18.06 -41.55 1.83
CA ALA A 508 16.95 -40.86 1.20
C ALA A 508 17.27 -39.37 0.98
N ASN A 509 16.73 -38.81 -0.10
CA ASN A 509 16.89 -37.42 -0.51
C ASN A 509 18.35 -36.99 -0.77
N THR A 510 19.28 -37.94 -0.92
CA THR A 510 20.66 -37.68 -1.34
C THR A 510 20.80 -37.93 -2.84
N ALA A 511 21.58 -37.11 -3.55
CA ALA A 511 21.85 -37.27 -4.96
C ALA A 511 23.03 -38.24 -5.19
N TYR A 512 22.87 -39.17 -6.12
CA TYR A 512 23.88 -40.15 -6.51
C TYR A 512 24.08 -40.13 -8.03
N ASN A 513 25.27 -40.45 -8.48
CA ASN A 513 25.59 -40.63 -9.90
C ASN A 513 25.42 -42.10 -10.28
N VAL A 514 24.84 -42.37 -11.45
CA VAL A 514 24.82 -43.69 -12.06
C VAL A 514 26.23 -44.00 -12.57
N VAL A 515 26.85 -45.05 -12.04
CA VAL A 515 28.24 -45.40 -12.37
C VAL A 515 28.35 -46.67 -13.22
N ALA A 516 27.29 -47.47 -13.30
CA ALA A 516 27.16 -48.59 -14.24
C ALA A 516 25.69 -48.88 -14.57
N VAL A 517 25.42 -49.35 -15.79
CA VAL A 517 24.08 -49.77 -16.25
C VAL A 517 24.19 -51.12 -16.97
N ASN A 518 23.34 -52.07 -16.60
CA ASN A 518 23.24 -53.39 -17.25
C ASN A 518 21.77 -53.80 -17.41
N GLY A 519 21.21 -53.51 -18.59
CA GLY A 519 19.78 -53.67 -18.84
C GLY A 519 18.95 -52.80 -17.91
N SER A 520 17.98 -53.40 -17.21
CA SER A 520 17.15 -52.72 -16.21
C SER A 520 17.81 -52.53 -14.84
N LYS A 521 19.12 -52.81 -14.71
CA LYS A 521 19.87 -52.69 -13.46
C LYS A 521 20.85 -51.51 -13.50
N ILE A 522 20.92 -50.76 -12.41
CA ILE A 522 21.85 -49.61 -12.26
C ILE A 522 22.68 -49.72 -10.98
N GLN A 523 23.88 -49.14 -11.00
CA GLN A 523 24.75 -48.97 -9.84
C GLN A 523 24.99 -47.48 -9.57
N LEU A 524 25.05 -47.10 -8.28
CA LEU A 524 25.08 -45.70 -7.86
C LEU A 524 26.32 -45.37 -7.00
N SER A 525 26.85 -44.14 -7.13
CA SER A 525 27.94 -43.60 -6.30
C SER A 525 27.70 -42.14 -5.90
N GLN A 526 28.14 -41.74 -4.71
CA GLN A 526 28.04 -40.35 -4.23
C GLN A 526 29.04 -39.41 -4.93
N ARG A 527 30.04 -39.95 -5.63
CA ARG A 527 31.02 -39.16 -6.39
C ARG A 527 30.95 -39.53 -7.87
N PRO A 528 31.03 -38.54 -8.80
CA PRO A 528 31.14 -38.83 -10.22
C PRO A 528 32.34 -39.74 -10.51
N GLY A 529 32.09 -40.87 -11.20
CA GLY A 529 33.13 -41.88 -11.51
C GLY A 529 33.62 -42.74 -10.33
N GLY A 530 32.97 -42.66 -9.16
CA GLY A 530 33.34 -43.44 -7.97
C GLY A 530 32.85 -44.90 -7.98
N THR A 531 33.37 -45.74 -7.07
CA THR A 531 32.93 -47.13 -6.90
C THR A 531 31.48 -47.21 -6.42
N ALA A 532 30.75 -48.25 -6.85
CA ALA A 532 29.36 -48.47 -6.48
C ALA A 532 29.18 -48.79 -4.99
N VAL A 533 28.11 -48.26 -4.38
CA VAL A 533 27.76 -48.54 -2.97
C VAL A 533 27.09 -49.93 -2.86
N VAL A 534 27.58 -50.79 -1.95
CA VAL A 534 27.08 -52.17 -1.75
C VAL A 534 26.32 -52.32 -0.44
N ALA A 535 25.16 -52.97 -0.46
CA ALA A 535 24.32 -53.22 0.70
C ALA A 535 24.86 -54.35 1.60
N THR A 536 25.26 -54.06 2.84
CA THR A 536 25.54 -55.10 3.87
C THR A 536 24.32 -55.32 4.78
N SER A 537 23.91 -56.58 4.95
CA SER A 537 22.67 -56.97 5.66
C SER A 537 22.91 -57.48 7.10
N ALA A 538 22.02 -57.12 8.03
CA ALA A 538 21.67 -57.98 9.17
C ALA A 538 20.18 -57.86 9.63
N ILE A 539 19.38 -58.85 9.17
CA ILE A 539 18.34 -59.70 9.84
C ILE A 539 17.15 -58.99 10.55
N ALA A 540 15.92 -58.91 9.98
CA ALA A 540 14.85 -59.93 9.78
C ALA A 540 14.21 -60.47 11.10
N ASN A 541 12.90 -60.69 11.28
CA ASN A 541 11.73 -60.69 10.39
C ASN A 541 10.41 -60.55 11.21
N GLY A 542 9.33 -60.03 10.62
CA GLY A 542 7.95 -60.03 11.14
C GLY A 542 7.42 -61.44 11.48
N THR A 543 6.29 -61.66 12.15
CA THR A 543 4.94 -61.14 11.85
C THR A 543 3.91 -61.62 12.90
N GLY A 544 2.84 -60.85 13.15
CA GLY A 544 1.49 -61.40 13.32
C GLY A 544 0.94 -61.64 14.75
N LEU A 545 -0.21 -61.00 15.00
CA LEU A 545 -1.22 -61.15 16.08
C LEU A 545 -1.21 -62.47 16.91
N ARG A 546 -1.32 -62.38 18.25
CA ARG A 546 -2.22 -63.18 19.13
C ARG A 546 -2.08 -62.86 20.63
N PHE A 547 -3.21 -62.80 21.33
CA PHE A 547 -3.35 -62.64 22.79
C PHE A 547 -2.83 -63.87 23.60
N LEU A 548 -2.54 -63.62 24.89
CA LEU A 548 -2.69 -64.49 26.10
C LEU A 548 -1.51 -65.33 26.70
N LYS A 549 -1.28 -65.01 27.99
CA LYS A 549 -1.16 -65.86 29.21
C LYS A 549 0.23 -66.26 29.79
N TRP A 550 0.31 -66.03 31.10
CA TRP A 550 1.37 -66.32 32.07
C TRP A 550 1.21 -67.73 32.68
N SER A 551 2.32 -68.47 32.79
CA SER A 551 2.62 -69.47 33.84
C SER A 551 3.99 -70.06 33.51
N THR A 552 5.04 -69.88 34.30
CA THR A 552 5.16 -70.51 35.61
C THR A 552 6.24 -69.80 36.42
N ALA A 553 5.92 -69.58 37.68
CA ALA A 553 6.83 -69.06 38.68
C ALA A 553 7.63 -70.19 39.33
N THR A 554 8.90 -69.93 39.63
CA THR A 554 9.74 -70.78 40.49
C THR A 554 10.48 -70.00 41.59
N ASN A 555 10.34 -68.66 41.67
CA ASN A 555 10.78 -67.84 42.84
C ASN A 555 9.64 -66.93 43.34
N TRP A 556 8.41 -67.39 43.21
CA TRP A 556 7.24 -66.79 43.83
C TRP A 556 6.90 -67.64 45.03
N SER A 557 6.47 -67.05 46.13
CA SER A 557 5.65 -67.83 47.08
C SER A 557 4.32 -67.17 47.38
N GLY A 558 4.00 -66.07 46.67
CA GLY A 558 2.66 -65.58 46.41
C GLY A 558 1.87 -65.12 47.64
N SER A 559 1.62 -63.83 47.71
CA SER A 559 0.72 -63.17 48.66
C SER A 559 -0.77 -63.18 48.28
N ILE A 560 -1.15 -64.19 47.48
CA ILE A 560 -1.99 -64.21 46.26
C ILE A 560 -3.37 -63.54 46.33
N ILE A 561 -4.22 -63.55 45.29
CA ILE A 561 -5.12 -64.63 44.78
C ILE A 561 -5.80 -64.16 43.46
N PRO A 562 -5.97 -65.02 42.45
CA PRO A 562 -7.11 -64.87 41.54
C PRO A 562 -8.21 -65.86 41.90
N GLY A 563 -9.37 -65.34 42.35
CA GLY A 563 -10.59 -66.11 42.60
C GLY A 563 -11.37 -65.65 43.82
N GLY A 564 -12.04 -64.48 43.72
CA GLY A 564 -12.82 -63.85 44.82
C GLY A 564 -12.22 -62.50 45.24
N VAL A 565 -13.07 -61.51 45.52
CA VAL A 565 -12.76 -60.09 45.80
C VAL A 565 -11.60 -59.93 46.80
N GLN A 566 -10.66 -58.99 46.54
CA GLN A 566 -9.41 -58.75 47.28
C GLN A 566 -8.36 -59.84 47.15
N SER A 567 -7.22 -59.49 46.57
CA SER A 567 -6.04 -60.32 46.75
C SER A 567 -4.73 -59.60 46.42
N ASN A 568 -3.75 -59.72 47.34
CA ASN A 568 -2.67 -58.76 47.62
C ASN A 568 -1.28 -59.22 47.10
N ALA A 569 -0.31 -58.29 47.14
CA ALA A 569 1.13 -58.49 46.96
C ALA A 569 1.88 -58.39 48.33
N THR A 570 2.68 -59.38 48.76
CA THR A 570 3.42 -59.52 50.05
C THR A 570 4.74 -60.26 49.81
N PHE A 571 5.82 -59.77 50.40
CA PHE A 571 7.23 -60.05 50.11
C PHE A 571 7.88 -61.09 51.06
N GLY A 572 9.04 -61.66 50.69
CA GLY A 572 9.75 -62.72 51.45
C GLY A 572 11.22 -62.44 51.84
N PRO A 573 11.83 -63.30 52.70
CA PRO A 573 12.53 -62.88 53.93
C PRO A 573 14.08 -62.84 53.95
N THR A 574 14.72 -61.84 53.31
CA THR A 574 15.68 -60.98 54.08
C THR A 574 14.90 -59.83 54.75
N SER A 575 13.64 -60.11 55.01
CA SER A 575 12.58 -59.24 55.44
C SER A 575 12.56 -59.24 56.95
N PHE A 576 12.81 -58.05 57.47
CA PHE A 576 12.44 -57.60 58.80
C PHE A 576 13.16 -58.29 59.96
N GLY A 577 14.47 -58.10 60.03
CA GLY A 577 15.28 -58.34 61.23
C GLY A 577 15.58 -57.04 61.99
N THR A 578 14.58 -56.53 62.73
CA THR A 578 14.68 -55.46 63.76
C THR A 578 15.21 -54.10 63.29
N ILE A 579 14.96 -53.08 64.12
CA ILE A 579 15.69 -51.80 64.27
C ILE A 579 14.86 -50.59 63.84
N GLY A 580 14.31 -49.89 64.84
CA GLY A 580 14.04 -48.46 64.70
C GLY A 580 15.32 -47.72 64.33
N GLY A 581 15.25 -46.81 63.36
CA GLY A 581 16.43 -46.12 62.81
C GLY A 581 16.90 -46.59 61.44
N VAL A 582 16.02 -47.11 60.58
CA VAL A 582 16.36 -47.38 59.17
C VAL A 582 16.36 -46.07 58.39
N THR A 583 17.56 -45.62 58.03
CA THR A 583 17.76 -44.60 56.99
C THR A 583 17.67 -45.30 55.63
N LEU A 584 16.74 -44.86 54.79
CA LEU A 584 16.54 -45.36 53.44
C LEU A 584 17.33 -44.46 52.47
N ASP A 585 18.55 -44.86 52.13
CA ASP A 585 19.33 -44.21 51.07
C ASP A 585 19.11 -44.97 49.75
N GLY A 586 18.10 -44.55 48.97
CA GLY A 586 17.84 -45.10 47.63
C GLY A 586 16.41 -44.92 47.08
N ASN A 587 16.23 -45.22 45.79
CA ASN A 587 14.91 -45.19 45.13
C ASN A 587 14.07 -46.41 45.54
N ILE A 588 12.85 -46.18 46.02
CA ILE A 588 11.89 -47.23 46.38
C ILE A 588 10.76 -47.23 45.35
N THR A 589 10.51 -48.37 44.71
CA THR A 589 9.39 -48.54 43.77
C THR A 589 8.36 -49.50 44.35
N VAL A 590 7.13 -49.01 44.54
CA VAL A 590 5.97 -49.77 45.00
C VAL A 590 5.11 -50.09 43.77
N GLY A 591 5.04 -51.37 43.38
CA GLY A 591 4.40 -51.81 42.14
C GLY A 591 2.89 -51.52 42.06
N THR A 592 2.09 -52.00 43.01
CA THR A 592 0.65 -51.70 43.04
C THR A 592 0.19 -51.71 44.50
N LEU A 593 -0.50 -50.64 44.92
CA LEU A 593 -1.09 -50.53 46.25
C LEU A 593 -2.61 -50.39 46.10
N THR A 594 -3.36 -51.38 46.58
CA THR A 594 -4.83 -51.45 46.43
C THR A 594 -5.47 -51.47 47.82
N TYR A 595 -6.32 -50.48 48.13
CA TYR A 595 -7.12 -50.47 49.36
C TYR A 595 -8.52 -51.00 49.11
N ALA A 596 -9.05 -51.81 50.04
CA ALA A 596 -10.46 -52.19 50.03
C ALA A 596 -11.33 -50.99 50.41
N ALA A 597 -12.50 -50.86 49.76
CA ALA A 597 -13.38 -49.68 49.81
C ALA A 597 -13.85 -49.22 51.20
N ASN A 598 -13.58 -49.96 52.28
CA ASN A 598 -14.12 -49.69 53.62
C ASN A 598 -13.05 -49.64 54.74
N GLY A 599 -11.75 -49.44 54.43
CA GLY A 599 -10.67 -49.44 55.43
C GLY A 599 -9.83 -48.16 55.42
N THR A 600 -9.90 -47.37 56.49
CA THR A 600 -9.16 -46.11 56.76
C THR A 600 -7.68 -46.34 57.12
N GLY A 601 -6.95 -47.18 56.39
CA GLY A 601 -5.54 -47.45 56.70
C GLY A 601 -4.62 -46.34 56.19
N GLU A 602 -4.14 -45.46 57.06
CA GLU A 602 -3.11 -44.45 56.74
C GLU A 602 -1.74 -45.11 56.51
N LEU A 603 -1.03 -44.72 55.44
CA LEU A 603 0.39 -45.05 55.26
C LEU A 603 1.23 -43.90 55.85
N HIS A 604 1.79 -44.11 57.04
CA HIS A 604 2.70 -43.16 57.69
C HIS A 604 4.16 -43.44 57.34
N LEU A 605 4.79 -42.52 56.62
CA LEU A 605 6.23 -42.52 56.37
C LEU A 605 6.89 -41.60 57.39
N ALA A 606 7.34 -42.16 58.52
CA ALA A 606 8.11 -41.40 59.51
C ALA A 606 9.54 -41.17 59.01
N SER A 607 10.01 -39.93 59.12
CA SER A 607 11.39 -39.44 58.99
C SER A 607 12.46 -40.48 58.62
N GLY A 608 12.92 -40.51 57.36
CA GLY A 608 14.04 -41.41 57.01
C GLY A 608 14.50 -41.55 55.56
N LEU A 609 14.01 -40.79 54.57
CA LEU A 609 14.46 -40.91 53.17
C LEU A 609 15.48 -39.82 52.77
N ASN A 610 16.77 -39.94 53.03
CA ASN A 610 17.71 -38.92 52.55
C ASN A 610 17.91 -39.05 51.03
N GLY A 611 17.36 -38.11 50.25
CA GLY A 611 17.58 -38.00 48.81
C GLY A 611 16.92 -39.06 47.90
N GLY A 612 16.23 -40.06 48.45
CA GLY A 612 15.57 -41.13 47.69
C GLY A 612 14.27 -40.71 46.99
N THR A 613 13.99 -41.31 45.84
CA THR A 613 12.71 -41.17 45.11
C THR A 613 11.71 -42.24 45.55
N LEU A 614 10.49 -41.85 45.92
CA LEU A 614 9.39 -42.79 46.15
C LEU A 614 8.49 -42.86 44.91
N THR A 615 8.40 -44.03 44.29
CA THR A 615 7.61 -44.26 43.07
C THR A 615 6.48 -45.25 43.33
N PHE A 616 5.23 -44.86 43.12
CA PHE A 616 4.11 -45.79 43.00
C PHE A 616 3.90 -46.11 41.52
N GLN A 617 3.74 -47.35 41.08
CA GLN A 617 3.51 -47.64 39.65
C GLN A 617 2.03 -47.66 39.26
N THR A 618 1.10 -47.95 40.19
CA THR A 618 -0.36 -47.84 40.02
C THR A 618 -1.02 -47.62 41.40
N LEU A 619 -1.99 -46.69 41.51
CA LEU A 619 -2.73 -46.40 42.74
C LEU A 619 -4.25 -46.57 42.50
N SER A 620 -4.97 -47.30 43.36
CA SER A 620 -6.45 -47.41 43.25
C SER A 620 -7.15 -47.34 44.61
N GLY A 621 -8.25 -46.58 44.69
CA GLY A 621 -8.98 -46.21 45.92
C GLY A 621 -8.75 -44.74 46.32
N THR A 622 -9.30 -44.29 47.46
CA THR A 622 -9.02 -42.96 48.07
C THR A 622 -8.07 -43.10 49.27
N PRO A 623 -6.75 -43.32 49.07
CA PRO A 623 -5.80 -43.41 50.18
C PRO A 623 -5.50 -42.01 50.74
N LEU A 624 -5.47 -41.87 52.06
CA LEU A 624 -4.93 -40.70 52.74
C LEU A 624 -3.42 -40.88 52.88
N LEU A 625 -2.64 -40.01 52.22
CA LEU A 625 -1.18 -40.00 52.34
C LEU A 625 -0.75 -38.80 53.19
N ASN A 626 -0.21 -39.09 54.38
CA ASN A 626 0.22 -38.07 55.32
C ASN A 626 1.76 -37.97 55.29
N MET A 627 2.28 -36.89 54.70
CA MET A 627 3.72 -36.67 54.57
C MET A 627 4.15 -35.54 55.50
N ILE A 628 4.88 -35.89 56.56
CA ILE A 628 5.51 -34.93 57.47
C ILE A 628 6.94 -34.74 56.96
N ASN A 629 7.25 -33.63 56.29
CA ASN A 629 8.52 -33.47 55.56
C ASN A 629 9.36 -32.28 56.07
N SER A 630 10.60 -32.57 56.50
CA SER A 630 11.61 -31.57 56.92
C SER A 630 12.74 -31.34 55.89
N GLY A 631 12.62 -31.77 54.62
CA GLY A 631 13.63 -31.49 53.56
C GLY A 631 13.13 -31.60 52.10
N ALA A 632 13.95 -31.17 51.12
CA ALA A 632 13.59 -31.15 49.68
C ALA A 632 13.52 -32.56 49.05
N ARG A 633 12.39 -32.94 48.43
CA ARG A 633 12.11 -34.35 48.01
C ARG A 633 11.27 -34.47 46.73
N LYS A 634 11.37 -35.63 46.04
CA LYS A 634 10.64 -35.98 44.81
C LYS A 634 9.63 -37.11 45.06
N LEU A 635 8.36 -36.90 44.69
CA LEU A 635 7.31 -37.92 44.70
C LEU A 635 6.94 -38.30 43.26
N PHE A 636 6.98 -39.60 42.94
CA PHE A 636 6.58 -40.14 41.64
C PHE A 636 5.33 -41.00 41.79
N MET A 637 4.30 -40.70 41.00
CA MET A 637 3.04 -41.43 40.99
C MET A 637 2.76 -41.91 39.58
N GLY A 638 2.78 -43.22 39.39
CA GLY A 638 2.56 -43.93 38.15
C GLY A 638 1.11 -44.39 38.04
N ASN A 639 0.57 -44.24 36.83
CA ASN A 639 -0.70 -44.74 36.33
C ASN A 639 -1.87 -44.63 37.33
N ALA A 640 -2.38 -43.42 37.53
CA ALA A 640 -3.70 -43.20 38.12
C ALA A 640 -4.73 -43.22 36.99
N ASN A 641 -5.76 -44.05 37.12
CA ASN A 641 -6.96 -43.90 36.30
C ASN A 641 -7.66 -42.56 36.65
N ASN A 642 -8.31 -41.96 35.65
CA ASN A 642 -8.77 -40.56 35.60
C ASN A 642 -9.75 -40.14 36.72
N ASN A 643 -10.13 -41.03 37.63
CA ASN A 643 -11.07 -40.80 38.73
C ASN A 643 -10.50 -41.03 40.15
N SER A 644 -9.22 -41.35 40.30
CA SER A 644 -8.62 -41.53 41.63
C SER A 644 -8.32 -40.18 42.30
N ARG A 645 -9.08 -39.83 43.34
CA ARG A 645 -8.86 -38.65 44.19
C ARG A 645 -7.90 -39.02 45.31
N VAL A 646 -6.73 -38.39 45.36
CA VAL A 646 -5.74 -38.63 46.43
C VAL A 646 -5.75 -37.44 47.40
N PRO A 647 -6.35 -37.58 48.59
CA PRO A 647 -6.19 -36.60 49.66
C PRO A 647 -4.74 -36.62 50.17
N LEU A 648 -4.03 -35.52 49.90
CA LEU A 648 -2.65 -35.27 50.33
C LEU A 648 -2.65 -34.23 51.44
N LYS A 649 -2.09 -34.58 52.61
CA LYS A 649 -1.79 -33.61 53.66
C LYS A 649 -0.28 -33.40 53.72
N ILE A 650 0.15 -32.17 53.46
CA ILE A 650 1.56 -31.77 53.44
C ILE A 650 1.76 -30.76 54.57
N ALA A 651 2.67 -31.05 55.50
CA ALA A 651 3.08 -30.11 56.55
C ALA A 651 4.62 -30.04 56.61
N GLY A 652 5.19 -28.83 56.48
CA GLY A 652 6.65 -28.60 56.51
C GLY A 652 7.11 -27.30 55.83
N THR A 653 8.31 -26.82 56.18
CA THR A 653 8.84 -25.48 55.84
C THR A 653 9.57 -25.35 54.50
N GLN A 654 9.72 -26.41 53.69
CA GLN A 654 10.46 -26.43 52.41
C GLN A 654 9.63 -27.13 51.31
N GLY A 655 9.80 -26.76 50.03
CA GLY A 655 8.88 -27.06 48.91
C GLY A 655 8.80 -28.53 48.42
N LEU A 656 7.77 -28.85 47.62
CA LEU A 656 7.47 -30.21 47.11
C LEU A 656 7.65 -30.30 45.58
N LYS A 657 8.41 -31.29 45.08
CA LYS A 657 8.55 -31.57 43.65
C LYS A 657 7.75 -32.80 43.23
N ILE A 658 6.82 -32.62 42.30
CA ILE A 658 5.93 -33.68 41.79
C ILE A 658 6.36 -34.04 40.36
N MET A 659 6.50 -35.34 40.08
CA MET A 659 6.79 -35.85 38.74
C MET A 659 5.79 -36.95 38.36
N THR A 660 5.15 -36.81 37.20
CA THR A 660 4.28 -37.84 36.61
C THR A 660 4.96 -38.44 35.37
N PRO A 661 4.84 -39.76 35.10
CA PRO A 661 5.44 -40.38 33.92
C PRO A 661 4.68 -40.07 32.62
N ILE A 662 5.42 -39.93 31.52
CA ILE A 662 4.90 -39.83 30.13
C ILE A 662 4.63 -41.26 29.64
N TYR A 663 3.36 -41.62 29.41
CA TYR A 663 3.00 -42.90 28.80
C TYR A 663 2.45 -42.67 27.39
N GLY A 664 3.20 -43.14 26.38
CA GLY A 664 2.71 -43.34 25.01
C GLY A 664 2.70 -42.11 24.10
N SER A 665 2.89 -42.35 22.79
CA SER A 665 2.95 -41.38 21.69
C SER A 665 1.59 -40.75 21.32
N SER A 666 0.63 -40.73 22.24
CA SER A 666 -0.75 -40.29 21.99
C SER A 666 -1.20 -39.21 22.96
N GLY A 667 -0.39 -38.17 23.18
CA GLY A 667 -0.77 -36.83 23.68
C GLY A 667 -1.66 -36.70 24.93
N SER A 668 -1.98 -37.78 25.63
CA SER A 668 -2.92 -37.82 26.74
C SER A 668 -2.11 -37.97 28.02
N TYR A 669 -1.77 -36.85 28.64
CA TYR A 669 -1.13 -36.83 29.94
C TYR A 669 -2.06 -37.50 30.96
N ALA A 670 -1.59 -38.54 31.65
CA ALA A 670 -2.33 -39.12 32.77
C ALA A 670 -2.39 -38.07 33.90
N GLY A 671 -3.51 -37.36 34.00
CA GLY A 671 -3.68 -36.26 34.95
C GLY A 671 -3.78 -36.74 36.39
N LEU A 672 -3.01 -36.12 37.29
CA LEU A 672 -3.13 -36.30 38.74
C LEU A 672 -4.20 -35.33 39.27
N ARG A 673 -5.34 -35.87 39.74
CA ARG A 673 -6.36 -35.09 40.45
C ARG A 673 -6.05 -35.06 41.95
N ILE A 674 -5.57 -33.92 42.46
CA ILE A 674 -5.36 -33.71 43.90
C ILE A 674 -6.57 -32.96 44.46
N GLN A 675 -7.28 -33.60 45.38
CA GLN A 675 -8.31 -32.94 46.17
C GLN A 675 -7.82 -32.85 47.60
N ALA A 676 -7.37 -31.67 48.00
CA ALA A 676 -6.79 -31.45 49.33
C ALA A 676 -7.34 -30.15 49.94
N ALA A 677 -7.66 -30.19 51.23
CA ALA A 677 -7.66 -28.98 52.05
C ALA A 677 -6.18 -28.61 52.27
N MET A 678 -5.65 -27.75 51.40
CA MET A 678 -4.27 -27.31 51.48
C MET A 678 -4.15 -26.14 52.44
N ASP A 679 -3.39 -26.32 53.53
CA ASP A 679 -3.01 -25.22 54.40
C ASP A 679 -1.77 -24.51 53.81
N TRP A 680 -2.03 -23.45 53.03
CA TRP A 680 -1.00 -22.69 52.32
C TRP A 680 -0.06 -21.91 53.25
N SER A 681 -0.48 -21.67 54.49
CA SER A 681 0.28 -20.85 55.44
C SER A 681 1.64 -21.47 55.82
N GLY A 682 1.76 -22.80 55.75
CA GLY A 682 2.98 -23.54 56.09
C GLY A 682 3.98 -23.78 54.95
N MET A 683 3.59 -23.65 53.67
CA MET A 683 4.43 -24.01 52.52
C MET A 683 5.32 -22.84 52.04
N MET A 684 6.49 -22.65 52.67
CA MET A 684 7.39 -21.55 52.28
C MET A 684 8.15 -21.76 50.95
N GLY A 685 8.37 -23.02 50.52
CA GLY A 685 9.17 -23.34 49.33
C GLY A 685 8.40 -23.62 48.04
N GLY A 686 7.06 -23.59 48.05
CA GLY A 686 6.21 -23.78 46.86
C GLY A 686 6.10 -25.22 46.31
N ILE A 687 5.41 -25.35 45.18
CA ILE A 687 5.25 -26.59 44.39
C ILE A 687 5.97 -26.44 43.06
N ASN A 688 6.75 -27.44 42.66
CA ASN A 688 7.40 -27.50 41.36
C ASN A 688 6.88 -28.70 40.56
N LEU A 689 6.15 -28.43 39.47
CA LEU A 689 5.63 -29.44 38.54
C LEU A 689 6.53 -29.49 37.31
N ALA A 690 7.41 -30.48 37.25
CA ALA A 690 8.38 -30.55 36.15
C ALA A 690 7.76 -31.01 34.81
N GLN A 691 6.69 -31.84 34.83
CA GLN A 691 6.03 -32.41 33.64
C GLN A 691 4.66 -33.06 33.98
N GLY A 692 3.75 -33.10 33.00
CA GLY A 692 2.42 -33.76 33.06
C GLY A 692 1.28 -32.89 33.59
N THR A 693 0.09 -33.46 33.80
CA THR A 693 -1.12 -32.69 34.17
C THR A 693 -1.47 -32.80 35.65
N ILE A 694 -1.74 -31.67 36.31
CA ILE A 694 -2.30 -31.61 37.67
C ILE A 694 -3.64 -30.89 37.67
N GLU A 695 -4.63 -31.41 38.39
CA GLU A 695 -5.88 -30.72 38.68
C GLU A 695 -5.97 -30.46 40.19
N LEU A 696 -6.01 -29.19 40.59
CA LEU A 696 -6.06 -28.76 41.98
C LEU A 696 -7.48 -28.31 42.33
N HIS A 697 -8.14 -29.02 43.26
CA HIS A 697 -9.47 -28.65 43.75
C HIS A 697 -9.33 -27.99 45.11
N ASN A 698 -9.72 -26.72 45.24
CA ASN A 698 -9.93 -26.13 46.57
C ASN A 698 -11.33 -26.54 47.06
N THR A 699 -11.40 -27.29 48.16
CA THR A 699 -12.66 -27.81 48.73
C THR A 699 -13.06 -27.13 50.04
N THR A 700 -12.43 -26.03 50.44
CA THR A 700 -12.87 -25.33 51.65
C THR A 700 -14.18 -24.60 51.36
N ASN A 701 -15.30 -25.28 51.61
CA ASN A 701 -16.66 -24.71 51.58
C ASN A 701 -16.91 -23.74 52.76
N SER A 702 -15.88 -23.02 53.22
CA SER A 702 -15.95 -22.14 54.38
C SER A 702 -16.31 -20.73 53.88
N THR A 703 -17.57 -20.35 54.09
CA THR A 703 -18.14 -19.03 53.79
C THR A 703 -17.74 -17.97 54.82
N THR A 704 -16.61 -18.15 55.52
CA THR A 704 -16.12 -17.22 56.53
C THR A 704 -14.81 -16.63 56.03
N ASP A 705 -14.75 -15.31 55.98
CA ASP A 705 -13.74 -14.41 55.38
C ASP A 705 -12.29 -14.54 55.93
N ALA A 706 -11.89 -15.70 56.44
CA ALA A 706 -10.60 -15.92 57.11
C ALA A 706 -9.67 -16.90 56.37
N ASN A 707 -9.98 -17.29 55.13
CA ASN A 707 -9.10 -18.11 54.29
C ASN A 707 -8.79 -17.40 52.96
N ASP A 708 -8.22 -16.20 53.04
CA ASP A 708 -7.55 -15.60 51.89
C ASP A 708 -6.50 -16.58 51.36
N VAL A 709 -6.78 -17.21 50.22
CA VAL A 709 -5.78 -17.95 49.46
C VAL A 709 -4.89 -16.91 48.78
N LEU A 710 -4.02 -16.28 49.57
CA LEU A 710 -2.86 -15.56 49.07
C LEU A 710 -1.97 -16.59 48.37
N LEU A 711 -2.10 -16.76 47.06
CA LEU A 711 -1.03 -17.33 46.25
C LEU A 711 0.07 -16.26 46.18
N PRO A 712 1.22 -16.40 46.86
CA PRO A 712 2.31 -15.48 46.61
C PRO A 712 2.84 -15.78 45.20
N PRO A 713 3.19 -14.78 44.39
CA PRO A 713 3.59 -14.93 42.97
C PRO A 713 4.86 -15.77 42.72
N ARG A 714 5.44 -16.44 43.73
CA ARG A 714 6.70 -17.19 43.64
C ARG A 714 6.64 -18.65 44.09
N ARG A 715 5.44 -19.25 44.25
CA ARG A 715 5.29 -20.55 44.94
C ARG A 715 4.65 -21.68 44.12
N PHE A 716 4.46 -21.50 42.82
CA PHE A 716 4.15 -22.59 41.87
C PHE A 716 5.04 -22.41 40.63
N THR A 717 5.87 -23.40 40.29
CA THR A 717 6.73 -23.37 39.08
C THR A 717 6.45 -24.58 38.21
N MET A 718 6.37 -24.37 36.89
CA MET A 718 6.05 -25.41 35.91
C MET A 718 7.23 -25.64 34.95
N GLY A 719 7.39 -26.89 34.49
CA GLY A 719 8.25 -27.19 33.34
C GLY A 719 7.47 -27.04 32.03
N THR A 720 8.19 -26.94 30.91
CA THR A 720 7.65 -26.74 29.55
C THR A 720 6.60 -27.77 29.11
N ASP A 721 6.64 -28.98 29.67
CA ASP A 721 5.73 -30.09 29.34
C ASP A 721 4.69 -30.36 30.45
N ALA A 722 4.41 -29.37 31.29
CA ALA A 722 3.43 -29.44 32.37
C ALA A 722 2.12 -28.73 32.01
N THR A 723 0.99 -29.23 32.53
CA THR A 723 -0.33 -28.58 32.42
C THR A 723 -0.95 -28.53 33.80
N ALA A 724 -1.48 -27.37 34.22
CA ALA A 724 -2.18 -27.24 35.49
C ALA A 724 -3.60 -26.72 35.26
N VAL A 725 -4.58 -27.37 35.89
CA VAL A 725 -5.97 -26.92 35.95
C VAL A 725 -6.29 -26.59 37.40
N LEU A 726 -6.56 -25.31 37.68
CA LEU A 726 -7.07 -24.88 38.99
C LEU A 726 -8.59 -24.83 38.94
N VAL A 727 -9.23 -25.59 39.82
CA VAL A 727 -10.69 -25.61 39.97
C VAL A 727 -11.04 -25.01 41.33
N PHE A 728 -11.62 -23.80 41.31
CA PHE A 728 -12.14 -23.14 42.49
C PHE A 728 -13.63 -23.46 42.63
N ASN A 729 -14.00 -24.17 43.69
CA ASN A 729 -15.41 -24.38 44.03
C ASN A 729 -15.83 -23.33 45.06
N GLY A 730 -16.56 -22.30 44.63
CA GLY A 730 -17.38 -21.46 45.50
C GLY A 730 -16.63 -20.48 46.40
N ALA A 731 -16.42 -19.26 45.92
CA ALA A 731 -16.62 -17.98 46.60
C ALA A 731 -16.18 -16.89 45.61
N ASN A 732 -16.95 -15.81 45.52
CA ASN A 732 -16.68 -14.69 44.62
C ASN A 732 -15.22 -14.20 44.74
N LEU A 733 -14.55 -14.01 43.61
CA LEU A 733 -13.20 -13.46 43.53
C LEU A 733 -13.28 -11.94 43.80
N TYR A 734 -13.43 -11.53 45.05
CA TYR A 734 -13.59 -10.12 45.40
C TYR A 734 -12.25 -9.38 45.49
N THR A 735 -12.03 -8.51 44.50
CA THR A 735 -11.67 -7.09 44.66
C THR A 735 -10.64 -6.72 45.74
N SER A 736 -9.36 -6.99 45.52
CA SER A 736 -8.32 -5.94 45.67
C SER A 736 -6.93 -6.50 45.36
N LYS A 737 -6.28 -5.90 44.35
CA LYS A 737 -4.86 -6.04 44.02
C LYS A 737 -4.35 -7.47 43.79
N GLN A 738 -4.57 -8.05 42.60
CA GLN A 738 -3.59 -9.00 42.05
C GLN A 738 -3.49 -8.89 40.53
N THR A 739 -2.31 -8.47 40.07
CA THR A 739 -1.83 -8.69 38.71
C THR A 739 -1.63 -10.20 38.55
N ILE A 740 -2.38 -10.87 37.68
CA ILE A 740 -1.99 -12.20 37.18
C ILE A 740 -0.83 -11.97 36.20
N GLY A 741 0.32 -11.58 36.76
CA GLY A 741 1.54 -11.34 36.01
C GLY A 741 2.19 -12.68 35.70
N ALA A 742 2.36 -12.95 34.41
CA ALA A 742 3.25 -13.97 33.84
C ALA A 742 3.34 -15.27 34.66
N LEU A 743 2.46 -16.23 34.37
CA LEU A 743 2.91 -17.62 34.40
C LEU A 743 4.09 -17.70 33.43
N ASP A 744 5.19 -18.23 33.91
CA ASP A 744 6.56 -18.19 33.38
C ASP A 744 6.72 -18.82 31.99
N GLY A 745 6.21 -18.14 30.96
CA GLY A 745 6.68 -18.30 29.57
C GLY A 745 6.49 -19.68 28.93
N THR A 746 5.46 -20.45 29.31
CA THR A 746 5.09 -21.69 28.61
C THR A 746 3.56 -21.84 28.47
N ASP A 747 3.11 -22.43 27.36
CA ASP A 747 1.87 -22.09 26.62
C ASP A 747 0.49 -22.50 27.21
N MET A 748 0.34 -23.07 28.41
CA MET A 748 -1.00 -23.58 28.82
C MET A 748 -1.37 -23.39 30.30
N ALA A 749 -2.15 -22.34 30.58
CA ALA A 749 -2.97 -22.24 31.79
C ALA A 749 -4.41 -21.86 31.46
N TYR A 750 -5.35 -22.61 32.03
CA TYR A 750 -6.79 -22.46 31.83
C TYR A 750 -7.49 -22.09 33.15
N ILE A 751 -8.28 -21.02 33.16
CA ILE A 751 -9.15 -20.65 34.28
C ILE A 751 -10.58 -21.06 33.93
N ILE A 752 -11.21 -21.91 34.75
CA ILE A 752 -12.63 -22.29 34.62
C ILE A 752 -13.37 -21.79 35.85
N SER A 753 -14.27 -20.82 35.68
CA SER A 753 -15.27 -20.46 36.70
C SER A 753 -16.55 -21.24 36.45
N ARG A 754 -17.03 -22.00 37.44
CA ARG A 754 -18.36 -22.65 37.40
C ARG A 754 -19.35 -21.82 38.21
N ASN A 755 -20.12 -20.94 37.55
CA ASN A 755 -21.37 -20.47 38.14
C ASN A 755 -22.54 -21.34 37.64
N ALA A 756 -23.44 -21.65 38.57
CA ALA A 756 -24.51 -22.64 38.42
C ALA A 756 -25.41 -22.36 37.20
N LEU A 757 -25.55 -23.35 36.31
CA LEU A 757 -26.52 -23.34 35.20
C LEU A 757 -27.40 -24.57 35.31
N THR A 758 -28.60 -24.38 35.87
CA THR A 758 -29.73 -25.30 35.76
C THR A 758 -30.50 -25.00 34.46
N ASN A 759 -30.76 -26.05 33.67
CA ASN A 759 -31.54 -26.13 32.42
C ASN A 759 -30.90 -25.66 31.09
N GLY A 760 -30.61 -26.65 30.22
CA GLY A 760 -30.64 -26.54 28.75
C GLY A 760 -29.41 -25.94 28.07
N VAL A 761 -28.57 -26.80 27.48
CA VAL A 761 -27.34 -26.49 26.71
C VAL A 761 -26.22 -25.87 27.56
N SER A 762 -25.33 -26.72 28.08
CA SER A 762 -24.17 -26.25 28.86
C SER A 762 -23.14 -25.58 27.96
N THR A 763 -23.11 -24.25 27.90
CA THR A 763 -22.02 -23.45 27.33
C THR A 763 -20.88 -23.31 28.35
N LEU A 764 -19.63 -23.57 27.94
CA LEU A 764 -18.47 -23.08 28.67
C LEU A 764 -18.35 -21.58 28.38
N ALA A 765 -19.01 -20.76 29.20
CA ALA A 765 -18.87 -19.33 29.16
C ALA A 765 -17.58 -18.96 29.90
N ILE A 766 -16.60 -18.39 29.18
CA ILE A 766 -15.56 -17.58 29.83
C ILE A 766 -16.22 -16.21 30.04
N GLY A 767 -17.12 -16.15 31.03
CA GLY A 767 -17.70 -14.89 31.46
C GLY A 767 -16.63 -14.09 32.18
N ALA A 768 -15.94 -13.20 31.46
CA ALA A 768 -15.21 -12.11 32.10
C ALA A 768 -16.25 -11.10 32.60
N ASP A 769 -16.82 -11.37 33.78
CA ASP A 769 -17.84 -10.52 34.37
C ASP A 769 -17.25 -9.13 34.76
N ASN A 770 -17.87 -8.09 34.21
CA ASN A 770 -17.95 -6.69 34.69
C ASN A 770 -16.70 -5.89 35.12
N GLN A 771 -15.53 -6.01 34.48
CA GLN A 771 -14.42 -5.07 34.77
C GLN A 771 -13.83 -4.38 33.54
N ASP A 772 -13.56 -3.08 33.68
CA ASP A 772 -12.71 -2.30 32.78
C ASP A 772 -11.28 -2.86 32.86
N GLY A 773 -10.76 -3.47 31.79
CA GLY A 773 -9.48 -4.18 31.88
C GLY A 773 -8.88 -4.65 30.56
N THR A 774 -7.59 -5.00 30.60
CA THR A 774 -6.81 -5.52 29.46
C THR A 774 -6.38 -6.96 29.74
N PHE A 775 -6.62 -7.86 28.78
CA PHE A 775 -6.17 -9.24 28.79
C PHE A 775 -5.00 -9.44 27.82
N GLU A 776 -3.82 -9.68 28.40
CA GLU A 776 -2.58 -10.01 27.70
C GLU A 776 -2.39 -11.54 27.73
N GLY A 777 -2.81 -12.25 26.67
CA GLY A 777 -2.65 -13.71 26.61
C GLY A 777 -3.44 -14.41 25.51
N THR A 778 -3.30 -15.73 25.40
CA THR A 778 -4.03 -16.55 24.42
C THR A 778 -5.28 -17.14 25.05
N ILE A 779 -6.45 -16.92 24.44
CA ILE A 779 -7.72 -17.58 24.78
C ILE A 779 -7.96 -18.69 23.75
N GLY A 780 -7.91 -19.96 24.13
CA GLY A 780 -8.23 -21.09 23.23
C GLY A 780 -9.09 -22.14 23.93
N SER A 781 -9.58 -23.16 23.24
CA SER A 781 -10.18 -24.34 23.89
C SER A 781 -9.17 -25.50 23.91
N GLY A 782 -8.71 -25.91 25.09
CA GLY A 782 -7.73 -26.99 25.24
C GLY A 782 -8.40 -28.37 25.23
N PRO A 783 -7.69 -29.44 24.87
CA PRO A 783 -8.24 -30.79 24.91
C PRO A 783 -8.31 -31.25 26.37
N THR A 784 -9.51 -31.32 26.94
CA THR A 784 -9.74 -32.13 28.15
C THR A 784 -10.80 -33.18 27.82
N ALA A 785 -10.46 -34.44 28.07
CA ALA A 785 -11.30 -35.60 27.73
C ALA A 785 -12.65 -35.66 28.46
N ASP A 786 -12.91 -34.74 29.40
CA ASP A 786 -14.21 -34.58 30.08
C ASP A 786 -15.11 -33.49 29.41
N ALA A 787 -14.61 -32.79 28.38
CA ALA A 787 -15.37 -31.79 27.61
C ALA A 787 -16.12 -32.39 26.41
N VAL A 788 -16.19 -33.72 26.33
CA VAL A 788 -16.75 -34.48 25.19
C VAL A 788 -18.27 -34.30 25.05
N ASP A 789 -18.95 -33.66 26.00
CA ASP A 789 -20.42 -33.52 26.00
C ASP A 789 -20.96 -32.07 26.12
N LYS A 790 -20.10 -31.03 26.04
CA LYS A 790 -20.49 -29.62 26.33
C LYS A 790 -19.85 -28.57 25.41
N GLY A 791 -19.68 -28.93 24.14
CA GLY A 791 -18.90 -28.19 23.14
C GLY A 791 -19.46 -26.82 22.73
N ARG A 792 -18.90 -25.75 23.31
CA ARG A 792 -18.71 -24.42 22.72
C ARG A 792 -17.96 -23.51 23.72
N VAL A 793 -16.92 -22.80 23.25
CA VAL A 793 -16.36 -21.64 23.96
C VAL A 793 -17.14 -20.42 23.49
N ASN A 794 -17.97 -19.89 24.38
CA ASN A 794 -18.65 -18.62 24.16
C ASN A 794 -17.94 -17.55 24.97
N LEU A 795 -17.38 -16.56 24.28
CA LEU A 795 -16.98 -15.30 24.90
C LEU A 795 -18.16 -14.36 24.81
N GLU A 796 -18.75 -14.03 25.94
CA GLU A 796 -19.91 -13.15 26.00
C GLU A 796 -19.56 -11.89 26.78
N LYS A 797 -19.64 -10.73 26.11
CA LYS A 797 -19.53 -9.43 26.77
C LYS A 797 -20.94 -8.93 27.11
N ILE A 798 -21.32 -9.07 28.38
CA ILE A 798 -22.66 -8.71 28.91
C ILE A 798 -22.64 -7.40 29.72
N GLY A 799 -21.48 -7.00 30.26
CA GLY A 799 -21.32 -5.79 31.08
C GLY A 799 -21.23 -4.47 30.30
N THR A 800 -21.31 -3.33 30.98
CA THR A 800 -21.25 -1.99 30.37
C THR A 800 -19.83 -1.43 30.15
N GLY A 801 -18.81 -1.98 30.82
CA GLY A 801 -17.41 -1.51 30.73
C GLY A 801 -16.66 -1.85 29.43
N THR A 802 -15.41 -1.42 29.34
CA THR A 802 -14.49 -1.69 28.20
C THR A 802 -13.57 -2.86 28.48
N GLN A 803 -13.52 -3.83 27.58
CA GLN A 803 -12.59 -4.94 27.63
C GLN A 803 -11.63 -4.90 26.44
N THR A 804 -10.33 -4.98 26.68
CA THR A 804 -9.31 -5.04 25.63
C THR A 804 -8.62 -6.40 25.64
N ILE A 805 -8.58 -7.06 24.48
CA ILE A 805 -7.83 -8.30 24.25
C ILE A 805 -6.68 -7.97 23.30
N THR A 806 -5.46 -8.03 23.83
CA THR A 806 -4.22 -7.77 23.09
C THR A 806 -3.56 -9.04 22.57
N GLY A 807 -3.82 -10.19 23.20
CA GLY A 807 -3.39 -11.49 22.68
C GLY A 807 -4.41 -12.13 21.70
N ALA A 808 -4.24 -13.43 21.43
CA ALA A 808 -4.98 -14.14 20.38
C ALA A 808 -6.17 -14.94 20.93
N ILE A 809 -7.35 -14.84 20.28
CA ILE A 809 -8.43 -15.83 20.44
C ILE A 809 -8.23 -16.93 19.41
N LYS A 810 -7.91 -18.16 19.85
CA LYS A 810 -7.62 -19.31 18.99
C LYS A 810 -8.85 -20.17 18.73
N ASN A 811 -8.83 -20.84 17.59
CA ASN A 811 -9.86 -21.83 17.25
C ASN A 811 -9.72 -23.10 18.11
N GLY A 812 -10.83 -23.79 18.33
CA GLY A 812 -10.82 -25.11 18.95
C GLY A 812 -10.30 -26.18 17.99
N THR A 813 -9.49 -27.11 18.49
CA THR A 813 -8.89 -28.19 17.69
C THR A 813 -9.73 -29.47 17.69
N THR A 814 -10.89 -29.49 18.35
CA THR A 814 -11.69 -30.70 18.58
C THR A 814 -12.76 -30.87 17.50
N THR A 815 -12.80 -32.07 16.90
CA THR A 815 -13.82 -32.49 15.93
C THR A 815 -14.68 -33.58 16.58
N ILE A 816 -16.01 -33.41 16.66
CA ILE A 816 -16.93 -34.46 17.16
C ILE A 816 -17.92 -34.79 16.03
N GLY A 817 -18.01 -36.07 15.65
CA GLY A 817 -18.90 -36.53 14.59
C GLY A 817 -18.56 -36.01 13.18
N GLY A 818 -17.31 -35.61 12.93
CA GLY A 818 -16.88 -35.04 11.64
C GLY A 818 -17.12 -33.54 11.47
N THR A 819 -17.73 -32.88 12.47
CA THR A 819 -17.96 -31.43 12.48
C THR A 819 -16.96 -30.72 13.40
N PRO A 820 -16.18 -29.75 12.91
CA PRO A 820 -15.32 -28.92 13.76
C PRO A 820 -16.17 -28.03 14.69
N PHE A 821 -15.79 -27.92 15.96
CA PHE A 821 -16.40 -26.95 16.89
C PHE A 821 -15.59 -25.66 16.89
N TYR A 822 -16.25 -24.55 16.62
CA TYR A 822 -15.62 -23.23 16.61
C TYR A 822 -16.00 -22.42 17.86
N SER A 823 -15.06 -21.63 18.38
CA SER A 823 -15.37 -20.61 19.39
C SER A 823 -16.25 -19.55 18.76
N THR A 824 -17.30 -19.10 19.47
CA THR A 824 -18.16 -17.98 19.04
C THR A 824 -18.02 -16.81 20.01
N VAL A 825 -18.17 -15.60 19.50
CA VAL A 825 -18.08 -14.37 20.30
C VAL A 825 -19.38 -13.61 20.19
N THR A 826 -19.95 -13.21 21.32
CA THR A 826 -21.17 -12.39 21.37
C THR A 826 -20.92 -11.13 22.20
N VAL A 827 -21.25 -9.97 21.62
CA VAL A 827 -21.21 -8.67 22.29
C VAL A 827 -22.64 -8.20 22.47
N THR A 828 -23.12 -8.20 23.72
CA THR A 828 -24.49 -7.83 24.09
C THR A 828 -24.54 -6.50 24.83
N ASN A 829 -23.44 -6.00 25.40
CA ASN A 829 -23.33 -4.63 25.95
C ASN A 829 -21.86 -4.21 26.10
N GLY A 830 -21.63 -2.91 26.33
CA GLY A 830 -20.28 -2.36 26.58
C GLY A 830 -19.38 -2.37 25.33
N LYS A 831 -18.07 -2.28 25.52
CA LYS A 831 -17.07 -2.20 24.44
C LYS A 831 -16.08 -3.37 24.51
N LEU A 832 -15.88 -4.09 23.42
CA LEU A 832 -14.85 -5.12 23.26
C LEU A 832 -13.83 -4.67 22.21
N ILE A 833 -12.56 -4.59 22.57
CA ILE A 833 -11.45 -4.18 21.69
C ILE A 833 -10.56 -5.40 21.43
N LEU A 834 -10.34 -5.73 20.17
CA LEU A 834 -9.48 -6.81 19.69
C LEU A 834 -8.25 -6.23 19.00
N ASN A 835 -7.10 -6.21 19.68
CA ASN A 835 -5.84 -5.70 19.13
C ASN A 835 -4.93 -6.82 18.57
N GLY A 836 -5.10 -8.07 19.04
CA GLY A 836 -4.29 -9.22 18.61
C GLY A 836 -4.84 -9.96 17.37
N ALA A 837 -4.19 -11.07 17.00
CA ALA A 837 -4.63 -11.95 15.91
C ALA A 837 -5.67 -12.97 16.40
N ASN A 838 -6.91 -12.87 15.90
CA ASN A 838 -8.03 -13.71 16.34
C ASN A 838 -8.38 -14.73 15.26
N GLU A 839 -8.09 -16.00 15.52
CA GLU A 839 -8.11 -17.11 14.57
C GLU A 839 -9.34 -18.01 14.70
N TYR A 840 -10.27 -17.70 15.61
CA TYR A 840 -11.52 -18.46 15.74
C TYR A 840 -12.40 -18.26 14.50
N LEU A 841 -13.14 -19.32 14.15
CA LEU A 841 -13.96 -19.36 12.92
C LEU A 841 -15.47 -19.24 13.19
N GLY A 842 -15.91 -19.33 14.45
CA GLY A 842 -17.32 -19.30 14.80
C GLY A 842 -17.81 -17.86 14.91
N ALA A 843 -19.06 -17.63 14.51
CA ALA A 843 -19.63 -16.30 14.33
C ALA A 843 -19.35 -15.32 15.48
N THR A 844 -19.00 -14.09 15.10
CA THR A 844 -18.89 -12.92 15.98
C THR A 844 -20.18 -12.12 15.85
N THR A 845 -21.03 -12.16 16.87
CA THR A 845 -22.33 -11.48 16.85
C THR A 845 -22.31 -10.26 17.77
N VAL A 846 -22.75 -9.11 17.27
CA VAL A 846 -22.94 -7.90 18.07
C VAL A 846 -24.45 -7.62 18.11
N THR A 847 -25.07 -7.88 19.26
CA THR A 847 -26.51 -7.71 19.50
C THR A 847 -26.83 -6.36 20.12
N SER A 848 -25.94 -5.87 21.00
CA SER A 848 -25.89 -4.49 21.51
C SER A 848 -24.48 -4.19 22.06
N GLY A 849 -24.05 -2.92 22.04
CA GLY A 849 -22.67 -2.52 22.41
C GLY A 849 -21.75 -2.27 21.22
N SER A 850 -20.43 -2.30 21.44
CA SER A 850 -19.41 -1.96 20.44
C SER A 850 -18.29 -3.00 20.35
N LEU A 851 -18.05 -3.52 19.16
CA LEU A 851 -16.86 -4.31 18.83
C LEU A 851 -15.84 -3.41 18.10
N VAL A 852 -14.60 -3.33 18.58
CA VAL A 852 -13.50 -2.64 17.90
C VAL A 852 -12.47 -3.67 17.48
N VAL A 853 -12.21 -3.80 16.18
CA VAL A 853 -11.17 -4.68 15.64
C VAL A 853 -10.01 -3.81 15.15
N ASN A 854 -8.87 -3.86 15.83
CA ASN A 854 -7.62 -3.22 15.40
C ASN A 854 -6.57 -4.25 14.92
N GLY A 855 -6.69 -5.51 15.34
CA GLY A 855 -5.87 -6.63 14.88
C GLY A 855 -6.47 -7.34 13.66
N SER A 856 -6.40 -8.68 13.65
CA SER A 856 -7.04 -9.52 12.62
C SER A 856 -8.14 -10.38 13.22
N LEU A 857 -9.19 -10.66 12.43
CA LEU A 857 -10.32 -11.48 12.82
C LEU A 857 -10.78 -12.41 11.69
N VAL A 858 -10.62 -13.73 11.87
CA VAL A 858 -10.99 -14.70 10.83
C VAL A 858 -12.49 -15.02 10.82
N SER A 859 -13.19 -14.80 11.94
CA SER A 859 -14.62 -15.08 12.09
C SER A 859 -15.53 -14.12 11.30
N PRO A 860 -16.67 -14.60 10.74
CA PRO A 860 -17.69 -13.73 10.18
C PRO A 860 -18.33 -12.85 11.25
N ILE A 861 -18.53 -11.58 10.91
CA ILE A 861 -19.10 -10.57 11.82
C ILE A 861 -20.56 -10.31 11.44
N ALA A 862 -21.47 -10.44 12.41
CA ALA A 862 -22.88 -10.10 12.25
C ALA A 862 -23.28 -9.07 13.33
N VAL A 863 -23.63 -7.87 12.91
CA VAL A 863 -24.07 -6.79 13.81
C VAL A 863 -25.57 -6.63 13.67
N SER A 864 -26.34 -7.19 14.61
CA SER A 864 -27.80 -7.06 14.64
C SER A 864 -28.28 -5.84 15.44
N GLY A 865 -27.42 -5.30 16.31
CA GLY A 865 -27.65 -4.06 17.07
C GLY A 865 -26.34 -3.58 17.71
N GLY A 866 -26.18 -2.26 17.90
CA GLY A 866 -24.90 -1.67 18.34
C GLY A 866 -23.97 -1.32 17.17
N GLY A 867 -22.66 -1.54 17.29
CA GLY A 867 -21.73 -1.24 16.20
C GLY A 867 -20.40 -1.99 16.17
N VAL A 868 -19.79 -2.01 14.99
CA VAL A 868 -18.42 -2.50 14.74
C VAL A 868 -17.51 -1.35 14.29
N ALA A 869 -16.29 -1.29 14.79
CA ALA A 869 -15.34 -0.23 14.51
C ALA A 869 -13.88 -0.71 14.47
N GLY A 870 -12.94 0.20 14.25
CA GLY A 870 -11.49 -0.06 14.34
C GLY A 870 -10.76 -0.06 12.98
N THR A 871 -9.44 -0.27 13.03
CA THR A 871 -8.54 -0.19 11.86
C THR A 871 -8.07 -1.55 11.33
N GLY A 872 -8.61 -2.63 11.88
CA GLY A 872 -8.16 -3.99 11.66
C GLY A 872 -8.70 -4.64 10.38
N THR A 873 -8.38 -5.92 10.26
CA THR A 873 -8.77 -6.77 9.12
C THR A 873 -9.70 -7.89 9.57
N SER A 874 -10.75 -8.18 8.80
CA SER A 874 -11.51 -9.41 8.90
C SER A 874 -11.31 -10.25 7.64
N THR A 875 -11.10 -11.56 7.76
CA THR A 875 -10.97 -12.42 6.56
C THR A 875 -12.28 -13.07 6.14
N ALA A 876 -13.36 -12.82 6.88
CA ALA A 876 -14.69 -13.36 6.60
C ALA A 876 -15.71 -12.23 6.40
N SER A 877 -16.91 -12.62 5.97
CA SER A 877 -17.97 -11.68 5.62
C SER A 877 -18.41 -10.83 6.81
N VAL A 878 -18.70 -9.56 6.54
CA VAL A 878 -19.24 -8.62 7.53
C VAL A 878 -20.66 -8.25 7.13
N THR A 879 -21.62 -8.53 8.00
CA THR A 879 -23.03 -8.16 7.82
C THR A 879 -23.44 -7.18 8.92
N VAL A 880 -23.92 -6.01 8.53
CA VAL A 880 -24.39 -4.96 9.44
C VAL A 880 -25.87 -4.75 9.20
N GLY A 881 -26.65 -4.77 10.29
CA GLY A 881 -28.10 -4.69 10.26
C GLY A 881 -28.76 -6.03 9.93
N THR A 882 -30.04 -6.14 10.30
CA THR A 882 -30.89 -7.32 10.06
C THR A 882 -31.91 -7.09 8.94
N GLY A 883 -32.03 -5.86 8.45
CA GLY A 883 -33.04 -5.38 7.50
C GLY A 883 -34.29 -4.78 8.15
N ALA A 884 -34.55 -5.06 9.43
CA ALA A 884 -35.75 -4.60 10.15
C ALA A 884 -35.51 -4.35 11.66
N GLY A 885 -34.26 -4.24 12.09
CA GLY A 885 -33.85 -4.12 13.49
C GLY A 885 -33.84 -2.67 14.00
N THR A 886 -33.38 -2.51 15.25
CA THR A 886 -33.37 -1.22 15.98
C THR A 886 -32.22 -0.27 15.61
N GLY A 887 -31.41 -0.63 14.62
CA GLY A 887 -30.23 0.14 14.20
C GLY A 887 -28.91 -0.57 14.52
N ALA A 888 -28.05 -0.71 13.51
CA ALA A 888 -26.68 -1.23 13.63
C ALA A 888 -25.71 -0.26 12.92
N ALA A 889 -24.46 -0.17 13.39
CA ALA A 889 -23.49 0.77 12.81
C ALA A 889 -22.15 0.10 12.46
N ILE A 890 -21.48 0.68 11.46
CA ILE A 890 -20.07 0.44 11.18
C ILE A 890 -19.33 1.78 11.11
N ALA A 891 -18.21 1.89 11.84
CA ALA A 891 -17.41 3.11 11.96
C ALA A 891 -15.91 2.76 11.88
N PRO A 892 -15.26 2.84 10.71
CA PRO A 892 -13.83 2.60 10.59
C PRO A 892 -13.02 3.47 11.55
N GLY A 893 -11.95 2.91 12.11
CA GLY A 893 -11.01 3.67 12.92
C GLY A 893 -11.45 4.03 14.36
N ASN A 894 -10.75 5.03 14.89
CA ASN A 894 -10.98 5.70 16.18
C ASN A 894 -10.61 7.18 15.94
N SER A 895 -11.49 7.91 15.24
CA SER A 895 -11.17 8.91 14.21
C SER A 895 -10.86 8.26 12.85
N VAL A 896 -10.58 9.09 11.85
CA VAL A 896 -10.32 8.71 10.46
C VAL A 896 -9.43 7.47 10.34
N GLY A 897 -9.95 6.39 9.75
CA GLY A 897 -9.24 5.13 9.60
C GLY A 897 -9.78 4.23 8.48
N THR A 898 -9.19 3.04 8.34
CA THR A 898 -9.62 2.05 7.33
C THR A 898 -9.95 0.73 8.00
N PHE A 899 -11.16 0.22 7.77
CA PHE A 899 -11.55 -1.13 8.19
C PHE A 899 -11.64 -2.03 6.95
N THR A 900 -10.95 -3.17 6.99
CA THR A 900 -10.84 -4.06 5.83
C THR A 900 -11.53 -5.38 6.10
N THR A 901 -12.38 -5.84 5.20
CA THR A 901 -12.78 -7.25 5.09
C THR A 901 -12.27 -7.83 3.77
N SER A 902 -11.58 -8.99 3.80
CA SER A 902 -11.16 -9.66 2.56
C SER A 902 -12.28 -10.51 1.93
N ALA A 903 -13.51 -10.37 2.43
CA ALA A 903 -14.70 -11.08 1.96
C ALA A 903 -15.86 -10.08 1.75
N GLY A 904 -17.08 -10.58 1.56
CA GLY A 904 -18.24 -9.75 1.27
C GLY A 904 -18.68 -8.86 2.44
N LEU A 905 -19.03 -7.61 2.14
CA LEU A 905 -19.68 -6.65 3.04
C LEU A 905 -21.15 -6.49 2.67
N LEU A 906 -22.05 -6.70 3.63
CA LEU A 906 -23.50 -6.45 3.48
C LEU A 906 -23.95 -5.40 4.50
N LEU A 907 -24.48 -4.28 4.01
CA LEU A 907 -25.13 -3.24 4.81
C LEU A 907 -26.65 -3.29 4.55
N ASN A 908 -27.43 -3.70 5.54
CA ASN A 908 -28.89 -3.78 5.45
C ASN A 908 -29.59 -2.43 5.71
N ALA A 909 -30.90 -2.35 5.49
CA ALA A 909 -31.67 -1.09 5.56
C ALA A 909 -31.66 -0.41 6.95
N ASP A 910 -31.49 -1.18 8.02
CA ASP A 910 -31.33 -0.72 9.40
C ASP A 910 -29.86 -0.45 9.79
N ALA A 911 -28.93 -0.57 8.85
CA ALA A 911 -27.52 -0.27 9.06
C ALA A 911 -27.20 1.21 8.82
N THR A 912 -26.21 1.73 9.54
CA THR A 912 -25.60 3.04 9.35
C THR A 912 -24.11 2.90 9.10
N TYR A 913 -23.61 3.39 7.97
CA TYR A 913 -22.19 3.64 7.78
C TYR A 913 -21.88 5.03 8.36
N GLN A 914 -21.16 5.05 9.48
CA GLN A 914 -20.68 6.27 10.11
C GLN A 914 -19.32 6.61 9.50
N LEU A 915 -19.31 7.61 8.62
CA LEU A 915 -18.15 8.09 7.90
C LEU A 915 -17.64 9.36 8.58
N GLU A 916 -16.49 9.28 9.23
CA GLU A 916 -15.73 10.46 9.67
C GLU A 916 -14.88 10.99 8.51
N PHE A 917 -14.94 12.29 8.28
CA PHE A 917 -14.17 12.97 7.26
C PHE A 917 -13.44 14.14 7.94
N ASN A 918 -12.15 14.32 7.70
CA ASN A 918 -11.40 15.48 8.14
C ASN A 918 -11.15 16.39 6.94
N SER A 919 -12.02 17.40 6.79
CA SER A 919 -11.96 18.32 5.66
C SER A 919 -10.67 19.16 5.59
N ASN A 920 -9.97 19.36 6.71
CA ASN A 920 -8.70 20.10 6.74
C ASN A 920 -7.52 19.28 6.19
N GLN A 921 -7.56 17.96 6.38
CA GLN A 921 -6.48 17.04 5.98
C GLN A 921 -6.84 16.22 4.73
N ALA A 922 -8.07 16.36 4.23
CA ALA A 922 -8.64 15.52 3.17
C ALA A 922 -8.49 14.01 3.46
N SER A 923 -8.53 13.63 4.74
CA SER A 923 -8.49 12.26 5.21
C SER A 923 -9.89 11.84 5.66
N PHE A 924 -10.25 10.57 5.48
CA PHE A 924 -11.63 10.11 5.70
C PHE A 924 -11.67 8.60 5.98
N ASP A 925 -12.73 8.15 6.62
CA ASP A 925 -12.94 6.73 6.87
C ASP A 925 -13.12 5.97 5.57
N LYS A 926 -12.54 4.77 5.53
CA LYS A 926 -12.62 3.89 4.37
C LYS A 926 -13.03 2.48 4.77
N LEU A 927 -14.02 1.94 4.10
CA LEU A 927 -14.32 0.51 4.11
C LEU A 927 -13.64 -0.15 2.91
N VAL A 928 -12.98 -1.28 3.12
CA VAL A 928 -12.40 -2.11 2.04
C VAL A 928 -13.04 -3.49 2.10
N ALA A 929 -13.59 -4.00 1.00
CA ALA A 929 -14.32 -5.27 0.97
C ALA A 929 -14.11 -6.04 -0.34
N ASN A 930 -14.25 -7.38 -0.33
CA ASN A 930 -14.30 -8.20 -1.53
C ASN A 930 -15.76 -8.58 -1.87
N GLY A 931 -16.45 -7.64 -2.51
CA GLY A 931 -17.89 -7.71 -2.78
C GLY A 931 -18.67 -6.86 -1.80
N VAL A 932 -19.51 -5.96 -2.31
CA VAL A 932 -20.26 -4.99 -1.49
C VAL A 932 -21.73 -4.98 -1.90
N THR A 933 -22.60 -5.16 -0.92
CA THR A 933 -24.05 -4.99 -1.07
C THR A 933 -24.55 -3.95 -0.07
N ILE A 934 -25.21 -2.90 -0.58
CA ILE A 934 -25.80 -1.82 0.19
C ILE A 934 -27.31 -1.85 -0.04
N ASN A 935 -28.04 -2.46 0.89
CA ASN A 935 -29.47 -2.64 0.81
C ASN A 935 -30.20 -1.50 1.54
N ASN A 936 -30.08 -0.28 1.00
CA ASN A 936 -30.74 0.92 1.51
C ASN A 936 -30.29 1.35 2.93
N ALA A 937 -29.04 1.08 3.28
CA ALA A 937 -28.42 1.53 4.54
C ALA A 937 -28.28 3.06 4.60
N LEU A 938 -28.19 3.64 5.80
CA LEU A 938 -27.95 5.08 5.97
C LEU A 938 -26.45 5.40 5.85
N LEU A 939 -26.09 6.42 5.05
CA LEU A 939 -24.77 7.03 5.07
C LEU A 939 -24.79 8.25 6.00
N ALA A 940 -24.12 8.17 7.15
CA ALA A 940 -24.02 9.26 8.11
C ALA A 940 -22.61 9.86 8.07
N ILE A 941 -22.48 11.08 7.56
CA ILE A 941 -21.18 11.74 7.39
C ILE A 941 -20.98 12.78 8.49
N THR A 942 -19.83 12.74 9.16
CA THR A 942 -19.42 13.73 10.18
C THR A 942 -18.09 14.36 9.79
N ASP A 943 -18.00 15.69 9.80
CA ASP A 943 -16.73 16.38 9.64
C ASP A 943 -16.04 16.47 11.01
N VAL A 944 -14.93 15.76 11.18
CA VAL A 944 -14.05 15.87 12.36
C VAL A 944 -12.99 16.96 12.17
N GLY A 945 -12.94 17.59 10.99
CA GLY A 945 -12.19 18.81 10.73
C GLY A 945 -12.92 20.08 11.19
N THR A 946 -12.40 21.25 10.81
CA THR A 946 -12.98 22.56 11.13
C THR A 946 -13.62 23.22 9.91
N GLY A 947 -14.20 22.44 8.99
CA GLY A 947 -14.89 22.95 7.79
C GLY A 947 -13.96 23.44 6.67
N GLY A 948 -12.86 22.74 6.41
CA GLY A 948 -11.98 23.01 5.27
C GLY A 948 -12.70 22.85 3.93
N THR A 949 -12.33 23.67 2.94
CA THR A 949 -12.87 23.52 1.57
C THR A 949 -12.06 22.48 0.81
N LEU A 950 -12.72 21.46 0.30
CA LEU A 950 -12.12 20.36 -0.46
C LEU A 950 -12.06 20.72 -1.95
N PRO A 951 -11.01 20.29 -2.68
CA PRO A 951 -10.87 20.65 -4.08
C PRO A 951 -11.96 20.01 -4.94
N THR A 952 -12.70 20.83 -5.67
CA THR A 952 -13.73 20.40 -6.62
C THR A 952 -13.21 19.34 -7.61
N GLY A 953 -14.07 18.37 -7.94
CA GLY A 953 -13.76 17.26 -8.82
C GLY A 953 -12.97 16.13 -8.16
N THR A 954 -12.42 16.33 -6.95
CA THR A 954 -11.70 15.30 -6.21
C THR A 954 -12.66 14.20 -5.79
N SER A 955 -12.28 12.94 -6.03
CA SER A 955 -13.06 11.78 -5.66
C SER A 955 -12.45 11.10 -4.44
N TYR A 956 -13.26 10.88 -3.40
CA TYR A 956 -12.88 10.21 -2.16
C TYR A 956 -13.58 8.85 -2.08
N VAL A 957 -12.82 7.76 -2.26
CA VAL A 957 -13.36 6.38 -2.28
C VAL A 957 -13.63 5.90 -0.86
N ILE A 958 -14.85 6.11 -0.39
CA ILE A 958 -15.30 5.78 0.98
C ILE A 958 -15.58 4.28 1.16
N VAL A 959 -15.91 3.56 0.08
CA VAL A 959 -16.00 2.10 0.06
C VAL A 959 -15.25 1.56 -1.14
N ASP A 960 -14.14 0.87 -0.90
CA ASP A 960 -13.29 0.22 -1.91
C ASP A 960 -13.67 -1.26 -2.03
N ASN A 961 -14.29 -1.59 -3.16
CA ASN A 961 -14.77 -2.90 -3.50
C ASN A 961 -13.74 -3.61 -4.40
N THR A 962 -12.86 -4.37 -3.74
CA THR A 962 -11.79 -5.15 -4.39
C THR A 962 -12.28 -6.32 -5.26
N SER A 963 -13.59 -6.62 -5.27
CA SER A 963 -14.14 -7.60 -6.21
C SER A 963 -14.26 -7.00 -7.62
N SER A 964 -14.44 -7.82 -8.65
CA SER A 964 -14.75 -7.31 -10.00
C SER A 964 -16.23 -6.96 -10.21
N SER A 965 -17.10 -7.35 -9.26
CA SER A 965 -18.54 -7.09 -9.32
C SER A 965 -18.83 -5.66 -8.89
N PRO A 966 -19.78 -4.95 -9.53
CA PRO A 966 -20.28 -3.67 -9.05
C PRO A 966 -20.82 -3.75 -7.62
N VAL A 967 -20.75 -2.62 -6.90
CA VAL A 967 -21.53 -2.46 -5.66
C VAL A 967 -23.00 -2.70 -5.98
N THR A 968 -23.64 -3.60 -5.23
CA THR A 968 -25.05 -3.96 -5.43
C THR A 968 -25.93 -3.14 -4.49
N GLY A 969 -26.84 -2.34 -5.05
CA GLY A 969 -27.73 -1.47 -4.28
C GLY A 969 -27.10 -0.10 -3.93
N THR A 970 -27.84 0.73 -3.20
CA THR A 970 -27.45 2.12 -2.88
C THR A 970 -27.73 2.44 -1.41
N PHE A 971 -27.08 3.48 -0.89
CA PHE A 971 -27.46 4.09 0.37
C PHE A 971 -28.87 4.74 0.27
N ASN A 972 -29.52 4.87 1.42
CA ASN A 972 -30.88 5.39 1.54
C ASN A 972 -30.99 6.82 0.97
N GLY A 973 -31.85 7.00 -0.03
CA GLY A 973 -32.08 8.30 -0.68
C GLY A 973 -30.92 8.81 -1.55
N LEU A 974 -29.87 8.00 -1.75
CA LEU A 974 -28.65 8.39 -2.44
C LEU A 974 -28.43 7.51 -3.67
N ALA A 975 -29.22 7.72 -4.73
CA ALA A 975 -28.98 7.11 -6.03
C ALA A 975 -27.64 7.59 -6.65
N GLU A 976 -27.18 6.96 -7.72
CA GLU A 976 -26.01 7.40 -8.48
C GLU A 976 -26.12 8.90 -8.83
N GLY A 977 -25.10 9.68 -8.50
CA GLY A 977 -25.04 11.11 -8.74
C GLY A 977 -25.78 11.98 -7.70
N SER A 978 -26.45 11.39 -6.71
CA SER A 978 -27.10 12.16 -5.63
C SER A 978 -26.11 13.04 -4.88
N MET A 979 -26.60 14.20 -4.44
CA MET A 979 -25.80 15.16 -3.68
C MET A 979 -25.76 14.77 -2.19
N VAL A 980 -24.56 14.88 -1.60
CA VAL A 980 -24.31 14.72 -0.16
C VAL A 980 -23.49 15.91 0.32
N THR A 981 -23.87 16.52 1.44
CA THR A 981 -23.21 17.73 1.96
C THR A 981 -22.42 17.43 3.23
N LEU A 982 -21.26 18.09 3.38
CA LEU A 982 -20.42 18.07 4.56
C LEU A 982 -19.91 19.49 4.85
N GLY A 983 -20.55 20.19 5.77
CA GLY A 983 -20.28 21.61 5.99
C GLY A 983 -20.53 22.42 4.71
N THR A 984 -19.53 23.15 4.22
CA THR A 984 -19.56 23.90 2.96
C THR A 984 -19.29 23.04 1.72
N ASN A 985 -18.83 21.79 1.90
CA ASN A 985 -18.52 20.89 0.79
C ASN A 985 -19.79 20.20 0.31
N SER A 986 -19.99 20.16 -1.00
CA SER A 986 -21.01 19.35 -1.65
C SER A 986 -20.34 18.25 -2.45
N PHE A 987 -20.82 17.03 -2.34
CA PHE A 987 -20.33 15.86 -3.06
C PHE A 987 -21.43 15.27 -3.93
N GLN A 988 -21.09 14.76 -5.11
CA GLN A 988 -21.88 13.78 -5.83
C GLN A 988 -21.40 12.38 -5.42
N ILE A 989 -22.31 11.54 -4.92
CA ILE A 989 -22.00 10.13 -4.68
C ILE A 989 -21.96 9.37 -6.00
N THR A 990 -20.99 8.47 -6.15
CA THR A 990 -20.94 7.52 -7.26
C THR A 990 -20.65 6.13 -6.72
N TYR A 991 -21.34 5.12 -7.26
CA TYR A 991 -21.12 3.69 -7.04
C TYR A 991 -20.22 3.08 -8.13
N LEU A 992 -19.65 3.95 -8.98
CA LEU A 992 -18.68 3.64 -10.02
C LEU A 992 -17.33 4.32 -9.75
N GLY A 993 -17.05 4.66 -8.49
CA GLY A 993 -15.82 5.34 -8.07
C GLY A 993 -14.58 4.45 -8.19
N GLY A 994 -13.41 5.04 -7.94
CA GLY A 994 -12.12 4.32 -7.88
C GLY A 994 -11.83 3.44 -9.10
N THR A 995 -11.90 2.11 -8.96
CA THR A 995 -11.70 1.12 -10.04
C THR A 995 -12.92 0.92 -10.94
N GLY A 996 -13.99 1.69 -10.76
CA GLY A 996 -15.22 1.63 -11.56
C GLY A 996 -16.37 0.87 -10.90
N ASN A 997 -16.18 0.40 -9.67
CA ASN A 997 -17.12 -0.43 -8.92
C ASN A 997 -17.10 -0.14 -7.42
N ASP A 998 -16.53 1.00 -7.03
CA ASP A 998 -16.42 1.48 -5.65
C ASP A 998 -17.48 2.53 -5.32
N VAL A 999 -17.72 2.79 -4.04
CA VAL A 999 -18.48 3.96 -3.62
C VAL A 999 -17.53 5.12 -3.31
N ALA A 1000 -17.70 6.23 -4.03
CA ALA A 1000 -16.93 7.44 -3.83
C ALA A 1000 -17.82 8.67 -3.69
N LEU A 1001 -17.31 9.64 -2.93
CA LEU A 1001 -17.85 11.00 -2.84
C LEU A 1001 -16.96 11.91 -3.68
N ARG A 1002 -17.48 12.36 -4.82
CA ARG A 1002 -16.80 13.32 -5.68
C ARG A 1002 -17.20 14.72 -5.30
N VAL A 1003 -16.25 15.58 -4.91
CA VAL A 1003 -16.54 16.99 -4.60
C VAL A 1003 -17.18 17.60 -5.84
N ALA A 1004 -18.45 17.96 -5.73
CA ALA A 1004 -19.17 18.60 -6.80
C ALA A 1004 -18.65 20.02 -6.98
N ASN A 1005 -18.81 20.56 -8.18
CA ASN A 1005 -18.64 21.99 -8.37
C ASN A 1005 -19.64 22.69 -7.43
N ALA A 1006 -19.17 23.65 -6.64
CA ALA A 1006 -20.06 24.75 -6.31
C ALA A 1006 -20.56 25.28 -7.66
N LEU A 1007 -21.89 25.40 -7.83
CA LEU A 1007 -22.46 25.97 -9.04
C LEU A 1007 -21.67 27.25 -9.37
N VAL A 1008 -21.13 27.31 -10.59
CA VAL A 1008 -20.31 28.44 -11.02
C VAL A 1008 -21.28 29.54 -11.41
N PRO A 1009 -21.12 30.79 -10.95
CA PRO A 1009 -21.95 31.91 -11.41
C PRO A 1009 -21.92 32.02 -12.92
N ASP A 1010 -23.08 31.99 -13.55
CA ASP A 1010 -23.21 31.89 -15.01
C ASP A 1010 -24.24 32.85 -15.60
N LEU A 1011 -24.97 33.57 -14.76
CA LEU A 1011 -25.81 34.68 -15.15
C LEU A 1011 -25.05 36.01 -15.21
N VAL A 1012 -24.96 36.58 -16.41
CA VAL A 1012 -24.38 37.91 -16.63
C VAL A 1012 -25.45 38.91 -17.03
N PRO A 1013 -25.66 40.00 -16.27
CA PRO A 1013 -26.55 41.07 -16.69
C PRO A 1013 -25.83 41.99 -17.68
N ILE A 1014 -26.54 42.44 -18.72
CA ILE A 1014 -26.13 43.52 -19.61
C ILE A 1014 -27.26 44.55 -19.67
N MET A 1015 -27.01 45.73 -19.13
CA MET A 1015 -27.91 46.87 -19.16
C MET A 1015 -27.70 47.68 -20.44
N ASN A 1016 -28.77 48.27 -20.96
CA ASN A 1016 -28.73 49.25 -22.02
C ASN A 1016 -29.69 50.39 -21.68
N VAL A 1017 -29.22 51.63 -21.73
CA VAL A 1017 -30.06 52.82 -21.51
C VAL A 1017 -30.14 53.65 -22.79
N LEU A 1018 -31.36 53.92 -23.25
CA LEU A 1018 -31.62 54.65 -24.49
C LEU A 1018 -32.65 55.78 -24.28
N PRO A 1019 -32.40 57.01 -24.77
CA PRO A 1019 -31.10 57.51 -25.25
C PRO A 1019 -30.09 57.66 -24.09
N SER A 1020 -28.80 57.47 -24.37
CA SER A 1020 -27.71 57.71 -23.40
C SER A 1020 -27.29 59.19 -23.30
N THR A 1021 -27.85 60.05 -24.14
CA THR A 1021 -27.65 61.52 -24.11
C THR A 1021 -29.00 62.24 -24.16
N LEU A 1022 -29.27 63.08 -23.15
CA LEU A 1022 -30.60 63.65 -22.89
C LEU A 1022 -30.53 65.17 -22.64
N TYR A 1023 -31.62 65.88 -22.98
CA TYR A 1023 -31.72 67.33 -22.82
C TYR A 1023 -32.98 67.69 -22.02
N GLY A 1024 -32.81 68.26 -20.83
CA GLY A 1024 -33.91 68.53 -19.90
C GLY A 1024 -34.69 67.27 -19.53
N THR A 1025 -35.92 67.44 -19.07
CA THR A 1025 -36.80 66.31 -18.74
C THR A 1025 -37.09 65.46 -19.97
N SER A 1026 -36.63 64.21 -19.96
CA SER A 1026 -36.66 63.31 -21.12
C SER A 1026 -37.11 61.90 -20.73
N SER A 1027 -37.82 61.21 -21.64
CA SER A 1027 -38.13 59.79 -21.47
C SER A 1027 -36.90 58.93 -21.76
N ILE A 1028 -36.74 57.85 -20.98
CA ILE A 1028 -35.69 56.86 -21.14
C ILE A 1028 -36.29 55.45 -21.17
N ALA A 1029 -35.58 54.55 -21.84
CA ALA A 1029 -35.81 53.11 -21.80
C ALA A 1029 -34.57 52.45 -21.19
N VAL A 1030 -34.77 51.64 -20.16
CA VAL A 1030 -33.72 50.79 -19.57
C VAL A 1030 -34.06 49.35 -19.88
N VAL A 1031 -33.18 48.63 -20.57
CA VAL A 1031 -33.35 47.19 -20.88
C VAL A 1031 -32.19 46.42 -20.25
N VAL A 1032 -32.50 45.40 -19.46
CA VAL A 1032 -31.51 44.49 -18.88
C VAL A 1032 -31.68 43.12 -19.52
N ASP A 1033 -30.63 42.63 -20.16
CA ASP A 1033 -30.48 41.26 -20.64
C ASP A 1033 -29.78 40.43 -19.55
N VAL A 1034 -30.37 39.34 -19.08
CA VAL A 1034 -29.69 38.38 -18.19
C VAL A 1034 -29.31 37.17 -19.04
N LEU A 1035 -28.01 36.97 -19.29
CA LEU A 1035 -27.48 35.93 -20.16
C LEU A 1035 -27.06 34.70 -19.34
N GLU A 1036 -27.39 33.52 -19.83
CA GLU A 1036 -26.85 32.25 -19.38
C GLU A 1036 -25.61 31.90 -20.21
N LEU A 1037 -24.42 32.02 -19.63
CA LEU A 1037 -23.15 31.80 -20.33
C LEU A 1037 -22.73 30.33 -20.42
N ASN A 1038 -23.33 29.44 -19.62
CA ASN A 1038 -23.01 28.03 -19.61
C ASN A 1038 -23.91 27.21 -20.55
N SER A 1039 -23.54 25.94 -20.74
CA SER A 1039 -24.33 24.96 -21.48
C SER A 1039 -25.43 24.29 -20.64
N VAL A 1040 -25.80 24.88 -19.50
CA VAL A 1040 -26.83 24.36 -18.58
C VAL A 1040 -27.91 25.43 -18.38
N THR A 1041 -29.17 25.02 -18.41
CA THR A 1041 -30.32 25.92 -18.19
C THR A 1041 -30.42 26.29 -16.72
N THR A 1042 -30.45 27.59 -16.42
CA THR A 1042 -30.72 28.08 -15.08
C THR A 1042 -32.22 28.04 -14.77
N ASN A 1043 -32.57 27.36 -13.69
CA ASN A 1043 -33.95 27.15 -13.22
C ASN A 1043 -34.09 27.68 -11.79
N GLY A 1044 -35.24 28.30 -11.48
CA GLY A 1044 -35.52 28.83 -10.14
C GLY A 1044 -35.73 30.35 -10.13
N PRO A 1045 -35.91 30.96 -8.94
CA PRO A 1045 -36.12 32.39 -8.82
C PRO A 1045 -34.82 33.15 -9.14
N ILE A 1046 -34.87 33.99 -10.16
CA ILE A 1046 -33.78 34.88 -10.58
C ILE A 1046 -34.14 36.29 -10.12
N THR A 1047 -33.24 36.95 -9.39
CA THR A 1047 -33.44 38.32 -8.92
C THR A 1047 -32.31 39.21 -9.38
N ILE A 1048 -32.64 40.38 -9.94
CA ILE A 1048 -31.69 41.44 -10.27
C ILE A 1048 -32.01 42.70 -9.47
N ARG A 1049 -30.96 43.46 -9.12
CA ARG A 1049 -31.07 44.73 -8.40
C ARG A 1049 -30.48 45.85 -9.25
N LEU A 1050 -31.32 46.81 -9.63
CA LEU A 1050 -30.95 47.99 -10.40
C LEU A 1050 -30.87 49.21 -9.48
N THR A 1051 -29.79 49.99 -9.52
CA THR A 1051 -29.65 51.18 -8.67
C THR A 1051 -30.69 52.25 -9.01
N LYS A 1052 -31.16 52.94 -7.95
CA LYS A 1052 -32.02 54.11 -8.05
C LYS A 1052 -31.17 55.37 -8.05
N ASP A 1053 -31.64 56.37 -8.78
CA ASP A 1053 -31.14 57.73 -8.70
C ASP A 1053 -32.31 58.70 -8.53
N PRO A 1054 -32.20 59.74 -7.68
CA PRO A 1054 -33.28 60.71 -7.46
C PRO A 1054 -33.74 61.44 -8.73
N LEU A 1055 -32.90 61.54 -9.78
CA LEU A 1055 -33.25 62.18 -11.04
C LEU A 1055 -34.00 61.26 -12.00
N VAL A 1056 -34.03 59.95 -11.74
CA VAL A 1056 -34.60 58.94 -12.64
C VAL A 1056 -35.78 58.25 -11.97
N SER A 1057 -36.90 58.19 -12.67
CA SER A 1057 -38.06 57.38 -12.28
C SER A 1057 -38.25 56.26 -13.29
N LEU A 1058 -38.30 55.01 -12.82
CA LEU A 1058 -38.53 53.81 -13.65
C LEU A 1058 -39.81 53.08 -13.23
N SER A 1059 -40.47 52.44 -14.19
CA SER A 1059 -41.67 51.62 -14.01
C SER A 1059 -41.67 50.43 -14.96
N LEU A 1060 -42.25 49.31 -14.53
CA LEU A 1060 -42.44 48.11 -15.34
C LEU A 1060 -43.86 48.08 -15.90
N ASN A 1061 -44.01 47.92 -17.21
CA ASN A 1061 -45.29 47.60 -17.85
C ASN A 1061 -45.25 46.12 -18.32
N PRO A 1062 -46.03 45.22 -17.70
CA PRO A 1062 -46.04 43.79 -18.04
C PRO A 1062 -46.50 43.47 -19.48
N GLU A 1063 -47.26 44.37 -20.13
CA GLU A 1063 -47.82 44.12 -21.46
C GLU A 1063 -46.83 44.45 -22.61
N LEU A 1064 -45.70 45.08 -22.31
CA LEU A 1064 -44.71 45.42 -23.33
C LEU A 1064 -43.87 44.21 -23.75
N THR A 1065 -43.80 43.98 -25.05
CA THR A 1065 -42.95 42.96 -25.68
C THR A 1065 -41.72 43.57 -26.37
N THR A 1066 -41.68 44.90 -26.54
CA THR A 1066 -40.56 45.63 -27.12
C THR A 1066 -40.37 46.98 -26.41
N LEU A 1067 -39.12 47.37 -26.14
CA LEU A 1067 -38.77 48.68 -25.57
C LEU A 1067 -37.39 49.13 -26.07
N GLY A 1068 -37.24 50.40 -26.48
CA GLY A 1068 -35.96 50.92 -26.97
C GLY A 1068 -35.40 50.19 -28.20
N GLY A 1069 -36.26 49.55 -29.01
CA GLY A 1069 -35.84 48.73 -30.16
C GLY A 1069 -35.37 47.30 -29.80
N ARG A 1070 -35.48 46.88 -28.53
CA ARG A 1070 -35.13 45.54 -28.06
C ARG A 1070 -36.38 44.75 -27.65
N ASN A 1071 -36.35 43.44 -27.87
CA ASN A 1071 -37.40 42.53 -27.39
C ASN A 1071 -37.24 42.33 -25.88
N VAL A 1072 -38.36 42.38 -25.15
CA VAL A 1072 -38.39 42.19 -23.69
C VAL A 1072 -39.50 41.21 -23.31
N GLN A 1073 -39.33 40.50 -22.20
CA GLN A 1073 -40.30 39.54 -21.68
C GLN A 1073 -40.93 40.06 -20.38
N ASN A 1074 -41.42 41.31 -20.37
CA ASN A 1074 -41.87 41.96 -19.13
C ASN A 1074 -42.96 41.20 -18.38
N SER A 1075 -43.79 40.41 -19.07
CA SER A 1075 -44.87 39.64 -18.46
C SER A 1075 -44.40 38.59 -17.46
N VAL A 1076 -43.13 38.15 -17.52
CA VAL A 1076 -42.56 37.16 -16.59
C VAL A 1076 -41.76 37.77 -15.45
N TRP A 1077 -41.64 39.10 -15.39
CA TRP A 1077 -40.90 39.81 -14.36
C TRP A 1077 -41.86 40.53 -13.40
N THR A 1078 -41.50 40.56 -12.12
CA THR A 1078 -42.16 41.35 -11.10
C THR A 1078 -41.20 42.43 -10.60
N LEU A 1079 -41.70 43.67 -10.45
CA LEU A 1079 -40.92 44.80 -9.93
C LEU A 1079 -41.35 45.09 -8.48
N ASP A 1080 -40.42 45.00 -7.54
CA ASP A 1080 -40.53 45.56 -6.20
C ASP A 1080 -39.77 46.89 -6.13
N ASN A 1081 -40.50 47.94 -5.77
CA ASN A 1081 -40.02 49.31 -5.70
C ASN A 1081 -39.93 49.83 -4.26
N SER A 1082 -40.06 48.96 -3.25
CA SER A 1082 -40.11 49.35 -1.83
C SER A 1082 -38.75 49.79 -1.25
N ASP A 1083 -37.65 49.26 -1.77
CA ASP A 1083 -36.29 49.61 -1.34
C ASP A 1083 -35.92 51.04 -1.76
N GLN A 1084 -35.32 51.85 -0.90
CA GLN A 1084 -35.01 53.25 -1.21
C GLN A 1084 -33.86 53.42 -2.21
N ASN A 1085 -32.99 52.43 -2.36
CA ASN A 1085 -31.73 52.53 -3.11
C ASN A 1085 -31.72 51.69 -4.39
N VAL A 1086 -32.59 50.69 -4.52
CA VAL A 1086 -32.65 49.82 -5.72
C VAL A 1086 -34.08 49.52 -6.17
N TYR A 1087 -34.24 49.22 -7.44
CA TYR A 1087 -35.36 48.48 -8.01
C TYR A 1087 -35.01 46.99 -7.97
N ILE A 1088 -35.88 46.16 -7.39
CA ILE A 1088 -35.68 44.72 -7.32
C ILE A 1088 -36.60 44.07 -8.36
N LEU A 1089 -36.03 43.35 -9.32
CA LEU A 1089 -36.82 42.60 -10.31
C LEU A 1089 -36.60 41.11 -10.12
N THR A 1090 -37.69 40.35 -10.10
CA THR A 1090 -37.65 38.89 -9.91
C THR A 1090 -38.42 38.17 -11.02
N THR A 1091 -37.94 36.99 -11.41
CA THR A 1091 -38.66 36.06 -12.29
C THR A 1091 -38.45 34.62 -11.84
N ASN A 1092 -39.41 33.74 -12.14
CA ASN A 1092 -39.26 32.28 -11.97
C ASN A 1092 -39.09 31.56 -13.32
N SER A 1093 -39.01 32.30 -14.42
CA SER A 1093 -38.82 31.70 -15.74
C SER A 1093 -37.39 31.23 -15.92
N ALA A 1094 -37.21 30.02 -16.44
CA ALA A 1094 -35.88 29.49 -16.72
C ALA A 1094 -35.17 30.28 -17.83
N ILE A 1095 -33.86 30.47 -17.70
CA ILE A 1095 -33.00 30.98 -18.77
C ILE A 1095 -32.29 29.79 -19.39
N ILE A 1096 -32.65 29.48 -20.63
CA ILE A 1096 -32.11 28.32 -21.35
C ILE A 1096 -30.60 28.49 -21.57
N ALA A 1097 -29.86 27.39 -21.46
CA ALA A 1097 -28.43 27.30 -21.77
C ALA A 1097 -28.03 28.09 -23.03
N GLY A 1098 -27.03 28.96 -22.93
CA GLY A 1098 -26.55 29.79 -24.04
C GLY A 1098 -27.54 30.84 -24.56
N SER A 1099 -28.62 31.12 -23.83
CA SER A 1099 -29.66 32.09 -24.18
C SER A 1099 -29.71 33.26 -23.19
N LYS A 1100 -30.73 34.11 -23.29
CA LYS A 1100 -30.98 35.23 -22.38
C LYS A 1100 -32.46 35.44 -22.09
N LEU A 1101 -32.74 36.13 -20.99
CA LEU A 1101 -34.06 36.65 -20.66
C LEU A 1101 -33.96 38.15 -20.36
N SER A 1102 -34.85 38.94 -20.95
CA SER A 1102 -34.73 40.41 -20.97
C SER A 1102 -35.91 41.07 -20.26
N VAL A 1103 -35.63 42.15 -19.52
CA VAL A 1103 -36.65 43.01 -18.89
C VAL A 1103 -36.45 44.48 -19.25
N GLY A 1104 -37.54 45.18 -19.56
CA GLY A 1104 -37.55 46.59 -19.96
C GLY A 1104 -38.32 47.47 -18.98
N LEU A 1105 -37.69 48.53 -18.50
CA LEU A 1105 -38.28 49.55 -17.64
C LEU A 1105 -38.44 50.85 -18.42
N MET A 1106 -39.67 51.39 -18.43
CA MET A 1106 -39.95 52.72 -18.93
C MET A 1106 -39.64 53.74 -17.86
N GLY A 1107 -39.00 54.84 -18.24
CA GLY A 1107 -38.67 55.87 -17.28
C GLY A 1107 -38.64 57.28 -17.82
N GLN A 1108 -38.43 58.20 -16.89
CA GLN A 1108 -38.23 59.61 -17.16
C GLN A 1108 -37.08 60.11 -16.29
N ILE A 1109 -36.14 60.82 -16.92
CA ILE A 1109 -35.12 61.59 -16.21
C ILE A 1109 -35.60 63.03 -16.06
N THR A 1110 -35.40 63.62 -14.87
CA THR A 1110 -35.74 65.02 -14.57
C THR A 1110 -34.52 65.72 -13.96
N PRO A 1111 -33.51 66.09 -14.78
CA PRO A 1111 -32.27 66.67 -14.27
C PRO A 1111 -32.41 68.15 -13.86
N GLY A 1112 -33.56 68.78 -14.12
CA GLY A 1112 -33.77 70.21 -13.90
C GLY A 1112 -32.82 71.08 -14.72
N ASN A 1113 -32.39 72.21 -14.15
CA ASN A 1113 -31.41 73.12 -14.77
C ASN A 1113 -29.96 72.68 -14.44
N THR A 1114 -29.61 71.40 -14.60
CA THR A 1114 -28.24 70.91 -14.35
C THR A 1114 -27.69 70.12 -15.54
N LYS A 1115 -26.36 70.01 -15.63
CA LYS A 1115 -25.67 69.14 -16.58
C LYS A 1115 -24.77 68.18 -15.81
N GLY A 1116 -24.65 66.94 -16.27
CA GLY A 1116 -23.86 65.94 -15.58
C GLY A 1116 -23.88 64.58 -16.26
N VAL A 1117 -23.23 63.62 -15.59
CA VAL A 1117 -23.21 62.22 -15.96
C VAL A 1117 -23.78 61.42 -14.79
N LEU A 1118 -24.76 60.59 -15.06
CA LEU A 1118 -25.35 59.65 -14.10
C LEU A 1118 -24.97 58.22 -14.50
N SER A 1119 -24.67 57.36 -13.52
CA SER A 1119 -24.47 55.92 -13.75
C SER A 1119 -25.60 55.12 -13.12
N LEU A 1120 -26.24 54.25 -13.89
CA LEU A 1120 -27.13 53.21 -13.39
C LEU A 1120 -26.39 51.87 -13.44
N SER A 1121 -26.53 51.04 -12.41
CA SER A 1121 -25.90 49.72 -12.35
C SER A 1121 -26.88 48.64 -11.96
N VAL A 1122 -26.71 47.45 -12.52
CA VAL A 1122 -27.51 46.28 -12.22
C VAL A 1122 -26.61 45.16 -11.72
N VAL A 1123 -27.10 44.37 -10.75
CA VAL A 1123 -26.43 43.18 -10.27
C VAL A 1123 -27.40 42.00 -10.18
N VAL A 1124 -26.96 40.78 -10.52
CA VAL A 1124 -27.70 39.54 -10.23
C VAL A 1124 -27.50 39.18 -8.75
N GLN A 1125 -28.60 38.96 -8.03
CA GLN A 1125 -28.59 38.60 -6.60
C GLN A 1125 -28.30 37.11 -6.40
N GLY A 1126 -27.37 36.81 -5.50
CA GLY A 1126 -26.66 35.54 -5.45
C GLY A 1126 -27.20 34.40 -4.57
N ASP A 1127 -28.49 34.36 -4.23
CA ASP A 1127 -28.92 33.58 -3.06
C ASP A 1127 -29.96 32.47 -3.28
N ASN A 1128 -30.23 31.98 -4.50
CA ASN A 1128 -31.14 30.82 -4.66
C ASN A 1128 -30.85 29.82 -5.79
N ILE A 1129 -29.79 30.01 -6.59
CA ILE A 1129 -29.47 29.15 -7.75
C ILE A 1129 -27.97 28.90 -7.95
N GLY A 1130 -27.12 29.24 -6.96
CA GLY A 1130 -25.67 29.00 -7.05
C GLY A 1130 -24.82 30.19 -7.52
N GLU A 1131 -25.43 31.33 -7.78
CA GLU A 1131 -24.78 32.60 -8.13
C GLU A 1131 -23.97 33.19 -6.95
N VAL A 1132 -22.72 32.78 -6.70
CA VAL A 1132 -21.85 33.54 -5.78
C VAL A 1132 -21.50 34.92 -6.35
N THR A 1133 -21.32 35.92 -5.46
CA THR A 1133 -20.96 37.31 -5.77
C THR A 1133 -19.58 37.41 -6.47
N ASN A 1134 -19.52 37.10 -7.77
CA ASN A 1134 -18.34 37.15 -8.62
C ASN A 1134 -18.34 38.41 -9.53
N THR A 1135 -17.23 38.65 -10.21
CA THR A 1135 -16.90 39.85 -11.01
C THR A 1135 -17.73 40.05 -12.29
N ASN A 1136 -18.54 39.07 -12.71
CA ASN A 1136 -19.38 39.11 -13.92
C ASN A 1136 -20.87 39.36 -13.64
N ASN A 1137 -21.27 39.50 -12.37
CA ASN A 1137 -22.68 39.64 -11.99
C ASN A 1137 -23.16 41.09 -11.99
N ALA A 1138 -22.38 42.05 -12.48
CA ALA A 1138 -22.74 43.45 -12.50
C ALA A 1138 -22.43 44.11 -13.84
N ASP A 1139 -23.29 45.04 -14.24
CA ASP A 1139 -23.08 45.92 -15.39
C ASP A 1139 -23.57 47.34 -15.06
N ALA A 1140 -23.02 48.35 -15.73
CA ALA A 1140 -23.34 49.75 -15.49
C ALA A 1140 -23.33 50.58 -16.77
N GLU A 1141 -24.34 51.43 -16.90
CA GLU A 1141 -24.54 52.32 -18.04
C GLU A 1141 -24.49 53.79 -17.61
N GLN A 1142 -23.90 54.64 -18.47
CA GLN A 1142 -23.77 56.07 -18.24
C GLN A 1142 -24.78 56.87 -19.07
N ILE A 1143 -25.46 57.80 -18.41
CA ILE A 1143 -26.41 58.73 -19.00
C ILE A 1143 -25.83 60.14 -18.90
N ASN A 1144 -25.52 60.73 -20.04
CA ASN A 1144 -25.15 62.13 -20.14
C ASN A 1144 -26.40 62.98 -20.24
N TYR A 1145 -26.56 63.98 -19.37
CA TYR A 1145 -27.69 64.90 -19.42
C TYR A 1145 -27.25 66.34 -19.42
N PHE A 1146 -27.99 67.16 -20.18
CA PHE A 1146 -27.71 68.57 -20.37
C PHE A 1146 -28.92 69.43 -19.98
N GLN A 1147 -28.64 70.67 -19.60
CA GLN A 1147 -29.64 71.73 -19.52
C GLN A 1147 -30.26 71.91 -20.92
N ARG A 1148 -31.57 72.11 -20.98
CA ARG A 1148 -32.25 72.43 -22.23
C ARG A 1148 -32.39 73.93 -22.40
#